data_AF-A0A836RPE4-F1
#
_entry.id   AF-A0A836RPE4-F1
#
_cell.length_a   1.000
_cell.length_b   1.000
_cell.length_c   1.000
_cell.angle_alpha   90.00
_cell.angle_beta   90.00
_cell.angle_gamma   90.00
#
_symmetry.space_group_name_H-M   'P 1'
#
loop_
_entity.id
_entity.type
_entity.pdbx_description
1 polymer ?
#
loop_
_entity_poly.entity_id
_entity_poly.type
_entity_poly.pdbx_seq_one_letter_code
_entity_poly.pdbx_strand_id
1 'polypeptide(L)'
;MLTFEQWKFETGESDLEEIRVLPFVDDQGKVQRWSKLAQNSPGEPLRASVGPKGKVTVKWTSVPEKPEKVQRWVVELIPSVEEYGPEYHGDVDFPSVRVSRRQHQATVPLEIELEEATPRCVQLRVTGLDGTGAPICDAEGKIIEALSQEFWLEQKEEGPVDSQPVRRSTVPTRSFALLEAAAELRIESVEELTESPEGWQERDLDYFSVRIANRRLSRVGIVHELRELERLVFDHPEDYARHRVRIPPGAVLMGGGAARALLGIGRDEGPFEQIRMEKLWSVPQGERLLRERKEFFRGLARQETERCMAAAAWNDDLSKAARRYANAYGSLLTECAEEEVLAEALSLDTVEVVFEKEGQRESAVLVLPTHPLRAVWYAAYCDLLARWLHELLEIPSPAKRRRLIDLELVKRLEPLNIPFLVLNADGEPFVFAQNLRFFHAVCLPIDALEPRRRIARVATVFGMAEDEATVADVPPAQLSEEFLRYRDIHPHLESMRLNVLNPGSGRYLGEALRALYQPPEDDERVAEWKPPRLEILAHTASPLPLALPGLRTLQEELYRDIPSGRYTHLAPFCQVAIRPEAEAERLPGGDVHLTVVMDSIRPTLQAATVDPSADSCSFYGLLMRLLPYFESSEGTARWEHRMNLPASINRERHPVIPSYTNTLVDGQRAMMQAILRCQHISAAETETACLVVELGPEKIMQMERYHHLSDWVVSLERFSGIDLYDNPRDVHWSRLSRKYLLDYVPEFLDGLGHRMLVTTSHREEIEEMLRRAMHELGFAQVDESVGVVLQHLKGISGRLALHALRGDASAREAVALGVTAAYLRRRGELEDSILIPVDAHKELFGPAARKRQASGPALRCDLIRIRLQPRRLHATFIEVKSRASARRYEEAQRQICDQLEATERVFRDLFFSGSRTHQQEERIDHALQRSRLLTILRFYLARSYRYGLIRDAEKYEQLKTDLHRLE
;
A
#
# COMPACT_ATOMS: atom_id res chain seq x y z
N MET A 1 61.05 -11.31 -15.30
CA MET A 1 61.26 -9.85 -15.20
C MET A 1 60.56 -9.22 -16.39
N LEU A 2 59.46 -8.50 -16.18
CA LEU A 2 58.82 -7.69 -17.20
C LEU A 2 59.56 -6.34 -17.21
N THR A 3 60.31 -6.06 -18.27
CA THR A 3 60.97 -4.77 -18.48
C THR A 3 60.13 -3.92 -19.43
N PHE A 4 59.85 -2.66 -19.02
CA PHE A 4 58.96 -1.72 -19.72
C PHE A 4 59.60 -1.07 -20.98
N GLU A 5 60.73 -1.60 -21.45
CA GLU A 5 61.55 -0.98 -22.51
C GLU A 5 60.91 -1.01 -23.91
N GLN A 6 59.82 -1.77 -24.10
CA GLN A 6 59.08 -1.85 -25.39
C GLN A 6 57.74 -1.10 -25.40
N TRP A 7 57.39 -0.39 -24.33
CA TRP A 7 56.15 0.38 -24.26
C TRP A 7 56.37 1.77 -24.85
N LYS A 8 55.78 2.03 -26.02
CA LYS A 8 55.63 3.38 -26.55
C LYS A 8 54.43 4.03 -25.87
N PHE A 9 54.68 4.90 -24.89
CA PHE A 9 53.65 5.77 -24.33
C PHE A 9 53.39 6.90 -25.33
N GLU A 10 52.14 7.06 -25.77
CA GLU A 10 51.72 8.23 -26.54
C GLU A 10 51.77 9.46 -25.63
N THR A 11 52.89 10.16 -25.62
CA THR A 11 53.01 11.52 -25.07
C THR A 11 52.40 12.50 -26.06
N GLY A 12 51.09 12.43 -26.22
CA GLY A 12 50.38 13.52 -26.86
C GLY A 12 50.29 14.66 -25.84
N GLU A 13 50.98 15.78 -26.08
CA GLU A 13 50.83 17.03 -25.32
C GLU A 13 49.35 17.36 -25.06
N SER A 14 48.99 17.55 -23.79
CA SER A 14 47.62 17.88 -23.38
C SER A 14 47.11 19.13 -24.10
N ASP A 15 45.85 19.14 -24.51
CA ASP A 15 45.17 20.34 -25.03
C ASP A 15 44.53 21.18 -23.91
N LEU A 16 44.43 20.64 -22.68
CA LEU A 16 44.04 21.41 -21.51
C LEU A 16 45.18 22.35 -21.15
N GLU A 17 44.91 23.66 -21.14
CA GLU A 17 45.87 24.72 -20.79
C GLU A 17 45.63 25.24 -19.37
N GLU A 18 44.37 25.44 -18.98
CA GLU A 18 44.03 26.09 -17.71
C GLU A 18 42.71 25.57 -17.13
N ILE A 19 42.61 25.54 -15.79
CA ILE A 19 41.36 25.35 -15.04
C ILE A 19 41.16 26.59 -14.17
N ARG A 20 39.91 27.07 -14.06
CA ARG A 20 39.54 28.17 -13.14
C ARG A 20 38.34 27.79 -12.30
N VAL A 21 38.48 27.80 -10.98
CA VAL A 21 37.36 27.61 -10.07
C VAL A 21 36.55 28.91 -9.97
N LEU A 22 35.21 28.80 -10.02
CA LEU A 22 34.34 29.95 -9.81
C LEU A 22 34.39 30.39 -8.34
N PRO A 23 34.46 31.70 -8.05
CA PRO A 23 34.47 32.21 -6.68
C PRO A 23 33.24 31.76 -5.88
N PHE A 24 33.42 31.44 -4.60
CA PHE A 24 32.33 31.11 -3.68
C PHE A 24 31.57 32.35 -3.19
N VAL A 25 32.09 33.55 -3.43
CA VAL A 25 31.45 34.82 -3.10
C VAL A 25 31.14 35.62 -4.37
N ASP A 26 30.11 36.47 -4.32
CA ASP A 26 29.83 37.44 -5.38
C ASP A 26 30.73 38.69 -5.30
N ASP A 27 30.55 39.63 -6.24
CA ASP A 27 31.29 40.90 -6.29
C ASP A 27 31.06 41.80 -5.06
N GLN A 28 30.06 41.49 -4.22
CA GLN A 28 29.78 42.19 -2.96
C GLN A 28 30.34 41.42 -1.74
N GLY A 29 31.10 40.34 -1.96
CA GLY A 29 31.73 39.55 -0.90
C GLY A 29 30.76 38.61 -0.16
N LYS A 30 29.55 38.39 -0.70
CA LYS A 30 28.52 37.54 -0.10
C LYS A 30 28.59 36.12 -0.67
N VAL A 31 28.49 35.13 0.21
CA VAL A 31 28.52 33.71 -0.18
C VAL A 31 27.41 33.34 -1.17
N GLN A 32 27.83 32.69 -2.25
CA GLN A 32 26.99 32.15 -3.31
C GLN A 32 26.25 30.91 -2.80
N ARG A 33 24.92 30.92 -2.83
CA ARG A 33 24.07 29.83 -2.30
C ARG A 33 24.38 28.45 -2.90
N TRP A 34 24.85 28.40 -4.14
CA TRP A 34 25.17 27.13 -4.80
C TRP A 34 26.36 26.41 -4.17
N SER A 35 27.29 27.12 -3.50
CA SER A 35 28.47 26.54 -2.86
C SER A 35 28.14 25.71 -1.62
N LYS A 36 26.98 26.01 -0.99
CA LYS A 36 26.53 25.46 0.29
C LYS A 36 27.43 25.81 1.48
N LEU A 37 28.34 26.77 1.30
CA LEU A 37 29.10 27.37 2.38
C LEU A 37 28.26 28.39 3.14
N ALA A 38 28.59 28.59 4.41
CA ALA A 38 28.01 29.62 5.27
C ALA A 38 29.02 30.75 5.50
N GLN A 39 28.49 31.94 5.79
CA GLN A 39 29.25 33.14 6.11
C GLN A 39 28.38 33.99 7.03
N ASN A 40 28.91 34.51 8.14
CA ASN A 40 28.09 35.28 9.09
C ASN A 40 27.80 36.70 8.57
N SER A 41 28.76 37.31 7.87
CA SER A 41 28.64 38.64 7.24
C SER A 41 29.53 38.72 6.00
N PRO A 42 29.15 39.49 4.96
CA PRO A 42 29.99 39.64 3.76
C PRO A 42 31.42 40.06 4.11
N GLY A 43 32.41 39.32 3.58
CA GLY A 43 33.84 39.50 3.88
C GLY A 43 34.40 38.66 5.04
N GLU A 44 33.57 37.97 5.83
CA GLU A 44 34.05 37.01 6.84
C GLU A 44 34.47 35.65 6.24
N PRO A 45 35.28 34.83 6.96
CA PRO A 45 35.68 33.50 6.51
C PRO A 45 34.49 32.60 6.19
N LEU A 46 34.60 31.89 5.08
CA LEU A 46 33.62 30.89 4.66
C LEU A 46 33.72 29.66 5.58
N ARG A 47 32.58 29.06 5.91
CA ARG A 47 32.48 27.93 6.85
C ARG A 47 31.66 26.79 6.28
N ALA A 48 32.04 25.56 6.60
CA ALA A 48 31.31 24.36 6.24
C ALA A 48 31.19 23.41 7.45
N SER A 49 29.97 22.98 7.75
CA SER A 49 29.75 22.00 8.83
C SER A 49 30.09 20.59 8.36
N VAL A 50 30.87 19.85 9.15
CA VAL A 50 31.12 18.42 8.92
C VAL A 50 29.99 17.55 9.48
N GLY A 51 29.76 16.38 8.89
CA GLY A 51 28.76 15.38 9.30
C GLY A 51 27.81 14.91 8.18
N PRO A 52 26.78 14.08 8.47
CA PRO A 52 25.94 13.41 7.46
C PRO A 52 25.15 14.33 6.51
N LYS A 53 25.07 15.62 6.84
CA LYS A 53 24.41 16.66 6.02
C LYS A 53 25.40 17.68 5.45
N GLY A 54 26.66 17.63 5.88
CA GLY A 54 27.74 18.50 5.45
C GLY A 54 28.11 18.21 4.00
N LYS A 55 28.11 19.23 3.15
CA LYS A 55 28.49 19.11 1.74
C LYS A 55 28.90 20.47 1.19
N VAL A 56 29.91 20.48 0.33
CA VAL A 56 30.36 21.68 -0.39
C VAL A 56 30.28 21.43 -1.89
N THR A 57 29.86 22.43 -2.64
CA THR A 57 29.75 22.35 -4.10
C THR A 57 30.75 23.31 -4.73
N VAL A 58 31.51 22.82 -5.71
CA VAL A 58 32.44 23.62 -6.52
C VAL A 58 32.01 23.62 -7.98
N LYS A 59 32.24 24.74 -8.66
CA LYS A 59 32.06 24.93 -10.10
C LYS A 59 33.37 25.43 -10.69
N TRP A 60 33.70 25.03 -11.91
CA TRP A 60 34.91 25.48 -12.60
C TRP A 60 34.69 25.65 -14.11
N THR A 61 35.62 26.32 -14.77
CA THR A 61 35.75 26.39 -16.23
C THR A 61 37.13 25.89 -16.65
N SER A 62 37.28 25.50 -17.91
CA SER A 62 38.57 25.06 -18.48
C SER A 62 38.86 25.77 -19.80
N VAL A 63 40.14 25.85 -20.17
CA VAL A 63 40.62 26.35 -21.46
C VAL A 63 41.36 25.21 -22.17
N PRO A 64 40.89 24.75 -23.35
CA PRO A 64 39.62 25.07 -24.00
C PRO A 64 38.42 24.54 -23.17
N GLU A 65 37.20 25.04 -23.42
CA GLU A 65 35.98 24.68 -22.65
C GLU A 65 35.66 23.16 -22.70
N LYS A 66 36.18 22.47 -23.72
CA LYS A 66 35.98 21.03 -23.93
C LYS A 66 37.31 20.38 -24.30
N PRO A 67 38.21 20.17 -23.32
CA PRO A 67 39.50 19.54 -23.56
C PRO A 67 39.28 18.08 -24.01
N GLU A 68 39.88 17.68 -25.12
CA GLU A 68 39.69 16.37 -25.73
C GLU A 68 40.32 15.25 -24.89
N LYS A 69 41.43 15.56 -24.21
CA LYS A 69 42.20 14.57 -23.44
C LYS A 69 41.71 14.35 -22.02
N VAL A 70 40.86 15.22 -21.48
CA VAL A 70 40.21 15.00 -20.17
C VAL A 70 39.09 13.98 -20.32
N GLN A 71 39.23 12.82 -19.67
CA GLN A 71 38.18 11.80 -19.61
C GLN A 71 37.30 11.93 -18.37
N ARG A 72 37.88 12.39 -17.25
CA ARG A 72 37.17 12.65 -15.99
C ARG A 72 37.78 13.82 -15.25
N TRP A 73 36.99 14.47 -14.41
CA TRP A 73 37.47 15.43 -13.43
C TRP A 73 37.50 14.79 -12.05
N VAL A 74 38.49 15.13 -11.24
CA VAL A 74 38.50 14.82 -9.80
C VAL A 74 38.44 16.12 -9.03
N VAL A 75 37.58 16.13 -8.02
CA VAL A 75 37.50 17.20 -7.03
C VAL A 75 37.86 16.62 -5.68
N GLU A 76 38.91 17.15 -5.07
CA GLU A 76 39.45 16.68 -3.80
C GLU A 76 39.38 17.80 -2.77
N LEU A 77 39.01 17.45 -1.54
CA LEU A 77 39.23 18.35 -0.41
C LEU A 77 40.69 18.22 0.03
N ILE A 78 41.39 19.34 0.16
CA ILE A 78 42.77 19.38 0.62
C ILE A 78 42.92 20.42 1.73
N PRO A 79 43.90 20.26 2.63
CA PRO A 79 44.31 21.34 3.51
C PRO A 79 44.67 22.59 2.71
N SER A 80 44.43 23.77 3.28
CA SER A 80 44.87 25.02 2.65
C SER A 80 46.38 24.97 2.37
N VAL A 81 46.75 25.24 1.11
CA VAL A 81 48.15 25.31 0.69
C VAL A 81 48.84 26.55 1.27
N GLU A 82 48.08 27.64 1.50
CA GLU A 82 48.60 28.88 2.09
C GLU A 82 48.87 28.74 3.59
N GLU A 83 47.98 28.07 4.33
CA GLU A 83 48.08 27.90 5.79
C GLU A 83 49.04 26.76 6.18
N TYR A 84 49.01 25.64 5.46
CA TYR A 84 49.73 24.42 5.85
C TYR A 84 50.92 24.05 4.93
N GLY A 85 51.08 24.74 3.80
CA GLY A 85 52.10 24.45 2.80
C GLY A 85 51.70 23.38 1.77
N PRO A 86 52.48 23.22 0.68
CA PRO A 86 52.14 22.33 -0.45
C PRO A 86 52.29 20.82 -0.16
N GLU A 87 53.02 20.44 0.89
CA GLU A 87 53.29 19.04 1.27
C GLU A 87 52.81 18.75 2.70
N TYR A 88 51.49 18.79 2.90
CA TYR A 88 50.90 18.35 4.17
C TYR A 88 51.02 16.81 4.34
N HIS A 89 51.66 16.36 5.42
CA HIS A 89 51.93 14.94 5.74
C HIS A 89 51.06 14.37 6.88
N GLY A 90 49.81 14.83 7.05
CA GLY A 90 48.92 14.28 8.08
C GLY A 90 48.11 13.07 7.60
N ASP A 91 47.73 12.20 8.54
CA ASP A 91 47.01 10.93 8.31
C ASP A 91 45.48 11.10 8.11
N VAL A 92 45.02 12.28 7.68
CA VAL A 92 43.58 12.56 7.48
C VAL A 92 43.18 12.21 6.04
N ASP A 93 42.27 11.25 5.87
CA ASP A 93 41.69 10.92 4.56
C ASP A 93 40.60 11.93 4.19
N PHE A 94 40.94 12.87 3.31
CA PHE A 94 40.00 13.86 2.84
C PHE A 94 39.14 13.34 1.66
N PRO A 95 37.84 13.67 1.62
CA PRO A 95 36.93 13.16 0.61
C PRO A 95 37.30 13.65 -0.80
N SER A 96 37.17 12.76 -1.77
CA SER A 96 37.30 13.06 -3.21
C SER A 96 36.10 12.55 -4.00
N VAL A 97 35.75 13.25 -5.08
CA VAL A 97 34.65 12.89 -5.99
C VAL A 97 35.12 12.95 -7.43
N ARG A 98 34.80 11.91 -8.21
CA ARG A 98 35.08 11.86 -9.65
C ARG A 98 33.82 12.15 -10.45
N VAL A 99 33.90 13.06 -11.42
CA VAL A 99 32.78 13.42 -12.29
C VAL A 99 33.16 13.27 -13.77
N SER A 100 32.15 13.18 -14.64
CA SER A 100 32.38 12.97 -16.08
C SER A 100 33.04 14.18 -16.74
N ARG A 101 33.78 14.00 -17.85
CA ARG A 101 34.38 15.11 -18.62
C ARG A 101 33.44 16.27 -19.01
N ARG A 102 32.12 16.01 -19.10
CA ARG A 102 31.11 17.02 -19.47
C ARG A 102 30.65 17.87 -18.28
N GLN A 103 30.93 17.44 -17.05
CA GLN A 103 30.50 18.13 -15.84
C GLN A 103 31.56 19.13 -15.39
N HIS A 104 31.13 20.36 -15.15
CA HIS A 104 31.93 21.48 -14.63
C HIS A 104 31.46 21.90 -13.22
N GLN A 105 30.82 20.96 -12.52
CA GLN A 105 30.38 21.11 -11.15
C GLN A 105 30.41 19.77 -10.40
N ALA A 106 30.76 19.79 -9.11
CA ALA A 106 30.77 18.62 -8.24
C ALA A 106 30.34 18.99 -6.82
N THR A 107 29.75 18.05 -6.09
CA THR A 107 29.43 18.20 -4.66
C THR A 107 30.22 17.17 -3.87
N VAL A 108 31.05 17.63 -2.94
CA VAL A 108 31.86 16.81 -2.05
C VAL A 108 31.15 16.68 -0.69
N PRO A 109 30.85 15.45 -0.22
CA PRO A 109 30.31 15.24 1.13
C PRO A 109 31.40 15.49 2.17
N LEU A 110 31.06 16.16 3.28
CA LEU A 110 31.98 16.46 4.38
C LEU A 110 31.77 15.50 5.57
N GLU A 111 31.83 14.20 5.30
CA GLU A 111 31.78 13.16 6.33
C GLU A 111 33.19 12.91 6.89
N ILE A 112 33.73 13.91 7.58
CA ILE A 112 35.09 13.91 8.15
C ILE A 112 34.98 14.06 9.66
N GLU A 113 35.73 13.25 10.41
CA GLU A 113 35.88 13.42 11.86
C GLU A 113 36.99 14.47 12.12
N LEU A 114 36.64 15.55 12.83
CA LEU A 114 37.58 16.63 13.14
C LEU A 114 38.23 16.36 14.50
N GLU A 115 39.36 15.68 14.51
CA GLU A 115 40.22 15.53 15.69
C GLU A 115 41.04 16.81 15.94
N GLU A 116 41.73 16.90 17.08
CA GLU A 116 42.55 18.09 17.42
C GLU A 116 43.66 18.39 16.39
N ALA A 117 44.18 17.35 15.72
CA ALA A 117 45.24 17.48 14.71
C ALA A 117 44.70 17.68 13.28
N THR A 118 43.39 17.67 13.06
CA THR A 118 42.80 17.77 11.71
C THR A 118 42.86 19.21 11.19
N PRO A 119 43.40 19.46 9.97
CA PRO A 119 43.39 20.78 9.35
C PRO A 119 41.97 21.31 9.22
N ARG A 120 41.73 22.51 9.74
CA ARG A 120 40.40 23.14 9.70
C ARG A 120 40.25 24.12 8.56
N CYS A 121 41.32 24.78 8.12
CA CYS A 121 41.31 25.58 6.90
C CYS A 121 41.57 24.68 5.68
N VAL A 122 40.63 24.60 4.75
CA VAL A 122 40.68 23.68 3.61
C VAL A 122 40.29 24.37 2.30
N GLN A 123 40.69 23.77 1.18
CA GLN A 123 40.35 24.18 -0.18
C GLN A 123 39.91 22.97 -1.01
N LEU A 124 39.17 23.21 -2.08
CA LEU A 124 38.88 22.19 -3.10
C LEU A 124 39.86 22.30 -4.26
N ARG A 125 40.51 21.19 -4.60
CA ARG A 125 41.38 21.05 -5.76
C ARG A 125 40.61 20.36 -6.90
N VAL A 126 40.67 20.94 -8.09
CA VAL A 126 40.09 20.39 -9.31
C VAL A 126 41.21 20.01 -10.28
N THR A 127 41.22 18.74 -10.71
CA THR A 127 42.24 18.20 -11.64
C THR A 127 41.58 17.40 -12.76
N GLY A 128 42.08 17.53 -13.99
CA GLY A 128 41.68 16.72 -15.13
C GLY A 128 42.48 15.41 -15.20
N LEU A 129 41.80 14.30 -15.47
CA LEU A 129 42.42 12.98 -15.67
C LEU A 129 42.34 12.52 -17.12
N ASP A 130 43.39 11.88 -17.58
CA ASP A 130 43.46 11.24 -18.90
C ASP A 130 42.75 9.86 -18.95
N GLY A 131 42.86 9.16 -20.08
CA GLY A 131 42.27 7.83 -20.28
C GLY A 131 42.89 6.70 -19.46
N THR A 132 44.07 6.92 -18.87
CA THR A 132 44.73 5.97 -17.95
C THR A 132 44.39 6.26 -16.49
N GLY A 133 43.76 7.42 -16.22
CA GLY A 133 43.46 7.90 -14.88
C GLY A 133 44.58 8.70 -14.24
N ALA A 134 45.60 9.11 -15.02
CA ALA A 134 46.69 9.96 -14.57
C ALA A 134 46.31 11.46 -14.65
N PRO A 135 46.83 12.32 -13.74
CA PRO A 135 46.66 13.77 -13.85
C PRO A 135 47.27 14.30 -15.14
N ILE A 136 46.59 15.27 -15.74
CA ILE A 136 47.08 15.96 -16.92
C ILE A 136 48.11 17.03 -16.51
N CYS A 137 49.26 17.02 -17.18
CA CYS A 137 50.34 17.98 -16.96
C CYS A 137 50.52 18.96 -18.13
N ASP A 138 51.10 20.13 -17.83
CA ASP A 138 51.57 21.11 -18.81
C ASP A 138 52.89 20.66 -19.50
N ALA A 139 53.40 21.51 -20.40
CA ALA A 139 54.60 21.24 -21.19
C ALA A 139 55.87 21.06 -20.32
N GLU A 140 55.87 21.61 -19.11
CA GLU A 140 56.93 21.51 -18.12
C GLU A 140 56.76 20.30 -17.17
N GLY A 141 55.69 19.53 -17.34
CA GLY A 141 55.39 18.33 -16.55
C GLY A 141 54.69 18.60 -15.22
N LYS A 142 54.22 19.83 -14.97
CA LYS A 142 53.47 20.21 -13.78
C LYS A 142 51.98 19.94 -13.97
N ILE A 143 51.33 19.42 -12.93
CA ILE A 143 49.89 19.10 -12.96
C ILE A 143 49.08 20.37 -13.18
N ILE A 144 48.15 20.32 -14.15
CA ILE A 144 47.18 21.39 -14.39
C ILE A 144 46.02 21.20 -13.42
N GLU A 145 45.97 22.07 -12.41
CA GLU A 145 44.98 22.06 -11.34
C GLU A 145 44.50 23.47 -11.01
N ALA A 146 43.32 23.56 -10.38
CA ALA A 146 42.82 24.82 -9.82
C ALA A 146 42.34 24.61 -8.39
N LEU A 147 42.63 25.61 -7.55
CA LEU A 147 42.22 25.65 -6.15
C LEU A 147 41.04 26.61 -5.96
N SER A 148 40.13 26.24 -5.07
CA SER A 148 39.05 27.13 -4.63
C SER A 148 39.52 28.17 -3.62
N GLN A 149 38.62 29.10 -3.27
CA GLN A 149 38.77 29.91 -2.05
C GLN A 149 38.79 29.00 -0.81
N GLU A 150 39.50 29.45 0.22
CA GLU A 150 39.57 28.77 1.51
C GLU A 150 38.25 28.82 2.26
N PHE A 151 37.98 27.76 3.02
CA PHE A 151 36.88 27.72 3.97
C PHE A 151 37.24 26.86 5.18
N TRP A 152 36.55 27.12 6.29
CA TRP A 152 36.81 26.51 7.58
C TRP A 152 35.82 25.38 7.89
N LEU A 153 36.35 24.22 8.27
CA LEU A 153 35.57 23.09 8.75
C LEU A 153 35.18 23.31 10.22
N GLU A 154 33.88 23.22 10.48
CA GLU A 154 33.33 23.36 11.83
C GLU A 154 32.61 22.09 12.27
N GLN A 155 33.02 21.57 13.42
CA GLN A 155 32.24 20.56 14.10
C GLN A 155 31.12 21.27 14.85
N LYS A 156 29.89 20.94 14.50
CA LYS A 156 28.75 21.45 15.25
C LYS A 156 28.75 20.72 16.60
N GLU A 157 29.14 21.40 17.68
CA GLU A 157 28.93 20.89 19.03
C GLU A 157 27.43 20.62 19.19
N GLU A 158 27.08 19.36 19.43
CA GLU A 158 25.75 19.03 19.92
C GLU A 158 25.68 19.63 21.33
N GLY A 159 25.12 20.84 21.43
CA GLY A 159 24.71 21.41 22.70
C GLY A 159 23.79 20.45 23.47
N PRO A 160 23.53 20.70 24.76
CA PRO A 160 22.70 19.83 25.58
C PRO A 160 21.43 19.47 24.82
N VAL A 161 21.10 18.17 24.82
CA VAL A 161 19.99 17.55 24.07
C VAL A 161 18.67 18.17 24.52
N ASP A 162 18.37 19.34 24.01
CA ASP A 162 17.06 19.93 24.02
C ASP A 162 16.90 20.67 22.70
N SER A 163 15.93 20.19 21.92
CA SER A 163 15.54 20.64 20.58
C SER A 163 16.36 20.15 19.38
N GLN A 164 16.68 18.84 19.31
CA GLN A 164 16.45 18.21 18.00
C GLN A 164 14.96 18.40 17.67
N PRO A 165 14.57 18.86 16.47
CA PRO A 165 13.15 18.93 16.11
C PRO A 165 12.63 17.50 16.17
N VAL A 166 11.90 17.19 17.25
CA VAL A 166 11.43 15.84 17.50
C VAL A 166 10.58 15.45 16.31
N ARG A 167 11.02 14.42 15.58
CA ARG A 167 10.32 13.94 14.39
C ARG A 167 8.99 13.37 14.86
N ARG A 168 7.91 14.15 14.69
CA ARG A 168 6.55 13.75 15.05
C ARG A 168 6.04 12.81 13.96
N SER A 169 5.77 11.56 14.31
CA SER A 169 5.07 10.61 13.44
C SER A 169 3.77 10.16 14.12
N THR A 170 2.67 10.25 13.36
CA THR A 170 1.42 9.60 13.76
C THR A 170 1.48 8.14 13.32
N VAL A 171 1.30 7.23 14.27
CA VAL A 171 1.37 5.78 14.09
C VAL A 171 0.01 5.13 14.43
N PRO A 172 -0.26 3.93 13.90
CA PRO A 172 -1.53 3.24 14.17
C PRO A 172 -1.68 2.80 15.65
N THR A 173 -0.60 2.34 16.27
CA THR A 173 -0.62 1.76 17.62
C THR A 173 0.67 2.11 18.38
N ARG A 174 0.63 2.03 19.72
CA ARG A 174 1.83 2.17 20.55
C ARG A 174 2.86 1.08 20.25
N SER A 175 2.43 -0.18 20.12
CA SER A 175 3.31 -1.31 19.81
C SER A 175 4.04 -1.14 18.48
N PHE A 176 3.38 -0.57 17.46
CA PHE A 176 4.04 -0.22 16.20
C PHE A 176 5.08 0.89 16.38
N ALA A 177 4.80 1.93 17.18
CA ALA A 177 5.78 2.99 17.44
C ALA A 177 7.06 2.46 18.08
N LEU A 178 6.95 1.49 19.01
CA LEU A 178 8.11 0.85 19.63
C LEU A 178 8.92 0.04 18.62
N LEU A 179 8.24 -0.75 17.78
CA LEU A 179 8.89 -1.51 16.70
C LEU A 179 9.59 -0.61 15.69
N GLU A 180 8.92 0.47 15.25
CA GLU A 180 9.48 1.48 14.34
C GLU A 180 10.71 2.15 14.96
N ALA A 181 10.66 2.48 16.25
CA ALA A 181 11.79 3.03 16.98
C ALA A 181 12.97 2.04 17.04
N ALA A 182 12.72 0.77 17.37
CA ALA A 182 13.76 -0.26 17.40
C ALA A 182 14.43 -0.46 16.04
N ALA A 183 13.65 -0.42 14.95
CA ALA A 183 14.16 -0.56 13.59
C ALA A 183 14.96 0.67 13.11
N GLU A 184 14.57 1.88 13.50
CA GLU A 184 15.12 3.11 12.93
C GLU A 184 16.18 3.82 13.77
N LEU A 185 16.11 3.73 15.10
CA LEU A 185 17.00 4.45 16.04
C LEU A 185 18.25 3.62 16.35
N ARG A 186 19.35 4.31 16.67
CA ARG A 186 20.59 3.70 17.21
C ARG A 186 20.39 3.40 18.70
N ILE A 187 19.73 2.30 19.00
CA ILE A 187 19.48 1.80 20.36
C ILE A 187 20.29 0.52 20.52
N GLU A 188 21.14 0.45 21.56
CA GLU A 188 22.06 -0.67 21.78
C GLU A 188 21.45 -1.79 22.63
N SER A 189 20.42 -1.49 23.45
CA SER A 189 19.76 -2.48 24.29
C SER A 189 18.27 -2.19 24.54
N VAL A 190 17.54 -3.16 25.08
CA VAL A 190 16.12 -3.00 25.46
C VAL A 190 15.98 -1.97 26.59
N GLU A 191 16.95 -1.90 27.49
CA GLU A 191 16.97 -0.97 28.63
C GLU A 191 17.06 0.50 28.18
N GLU A 192 17.68 0.77 27.02
CA GLU A 192 17.68 2.09 26.41
C GLU A 192 16.34 2.47 25.79
N LEU A 193 15.47 1.49 25.49
CA LEU A 193 14.13 1.68 24.95
C LEU A 193 13.16 2.08 26.08
N THR A 194 13.48 3.19 26.73
CA THR A 194 12.63 3.80 27.76
C THR A 194 11.43 4.47 27.11
N GLU A 195 10.26 4.22 27.69
CA GLU A 195 9.02 4.88 27.32
C GLU A 195 8.67 5.93 28.36
N SER A 196 8.39 7.14 27.92
CA SER A 196 7.86 8.21 28.77
C SER A 196 6.56 8.72 28.15
N PRO A 197 5.39 8.27 28.65
CA PRO A 197 4.10 8.82 28.26
C PRO A 197 4.05 10.32 28.55
N GLU A 198 3.68 11.13 27.56
CA GLU A 198 3.49 12.58 27.72
C GLU A 198 2.02 12.96 27.96
N GLY A 199 1.15 11.95 28.11
CA GLY A 199 -0.29 12.12 28.26
C GLY A 199 -1.02 12.38 26.95
N TRP A 200 -2.27 12.83 27.08
CA TRP A 200 -3.17 13.10 25.97
C TRP A 200 -3.16 14.57 25.59
N GLN A 201 -3.13 14.84 24.28
CA GLN A 201 -3.27 16.18 23.71
C GLN A 201 -4.46 16.20 22.76
N GLU A 202 -5.46 17.00 23.08
CA GLU A 202 -6.65 17.21 22.25
C GLU A 202 -6.35 18.24 21.15
N ARG A 203 -6.64 17.87 19.88
CA ARG A 203 -6.51 18.73 18.69
C ARG A 203 -7.65 18.41 17.71
N ASP A 204 -7.31 18.09 16.46
CA ASP A 204 -8.17 17.43 15.48
C ASP A 204 -8.54 16.01 15.92
N LEU A 205 -7.60 15.32 16.58
CA LEU A 205 -7.80 14.04 17.25
C LEU A 205 -7.26 14.15 18.68
N ASP A 206 -7.64 13.20 19.52
CA ASP A 206 -6.97 12.93 20.78
C ASP A 206 -5.69 12.15 20.52
N TYR A 207 -4.55 12.80 20.74
CA TYR A 207 -3.23 12.21 20.53
C TYR A 207 -2.63 11.75 21.84
N PHE A 208 -2.47 10.44 21.99
CA PHE A 208 -1.59 9.88 23.01
C PHE A 208 -0.16 9.95 22.51
N SER A 209 0.70 10.64 23.24
CA SER A 209 2.10 10.82 22.87
C SER A 209 3.01 9.98 23.76
N VAL A 210 3.90 9.20 23.13
CA VAL A 210 4.93 8.43 23.83
C VAL A 210 6.30 8.87 23.34
N ARG A 211 7.16 9.28 24.27
CA ARG A 211 8.57 9.54 24.01
C ARG A 211 9.34 8.24 24.17
N ILE A 212 10.06 7.85 23.13
CA ILE A 212 10.83 6.59 23.07
C ILE A 212 12.32 6.93 23.04
N ALA A 213 13.07 6.33 23.97
CA ALA A 213 14.52 6.49 24.13
C ALA A 213 14.98 7.97 24.18
N ASN A 214 14.13 8.87 24.70
CA ASN A 214 14.31 10.33 24.71
C ASN A 214 14.63 11.00 23.35
N ARG A 215 14.45 10.28 22.24
CA ARG A 215 14.87 10.71 20.89
C ARG A 215 13.71 10.86 19.91
N ARG A 216 12.64 10.09 20.10
CA ARG A 216 11.47 10.08 19.19
C ARG A 216 10.20 10.33 19.97
N LEU A 217 9.35 11.22 19.44
CA LEU A 217 7.98 11.39 19.91
C LEU A 217 7.03 10.79 18.88
N SER A 218 6.43 9.67 19.24
CA SER A 218 5.41 9.00 18.44
C SER A 218 4.03 9.32 18.99
N ARG A 219 3.05 9.45 18.11
CA ARG A 219 1.67 9.81 18.48
C ARG A 219 0.69 8.77 17.96
N VAL A 220 -0.23 8.34 18.82
CA VAL A 220 -1.38 7.53 18.44
C VAL A 220 -2.60 8.45 18.46
N GLY A 221 -3.19 8.69 17.28
CA GLY A 221 -4.34 9.59 17.13
C GLY A 221 -5.66 8.82 17.11
N ILE A 222 -6.53 9.10 18.08
CA ILE A 222 -7.87 8.53 18.23
C ILE A 222 -8.89 9.65 18.18
N VAL A 223 -10.05 9.38 17.60
CA VAL A 223 -11.16 10.31 17.59
C VAL A 223 -11.67 10.52 19.01
N HIS A 224 -11.89 11.78 19.39
CA HIS A 224 -12.27 12.15 20.75
C HIS A 224 -13.52 11.40 21.22
N GLU A 225 -14.56 11.38 20.39
CA GLU A 225 -15.84 10.72 20.66
C GLU A 225 -15.69 9.20 20.86
N LEU A 226 -14.84 8.55 20.07
CA LEU A 226 -14.58 7.11 20.18
C LEU A 226 -13.75 6.77 21.42
N ARG A 227 -12.79 7.63 21.79
CA ARG A 227 -12.03 7.47 23.03
C ARG A 227 -12.91 7.64 24.26
N GLU A 228 -13.78 8.65 24.29
CA GLU A 228 -14.70 8.84 25.41
C GLU A 228 -15.73 7.70 25.50
N LEU A 229 -16.15 7.14 24.36
CA LEU A 229 -16.94 5.92 24.32
C LEU A 229 -16.20 4.71 24.93
N GLU A 230 -14.94 4.47 24.58
CA GLU A 230 -14.14 3.41 25.21
C GLU A 230 -14.01 3.62 26.73
N ARG A 231 -13.77 4.87 27.17
CA ARG A 231 -13.68 5.21 28.61
C ARG A 231 -14.98 4.88 29.34
N LEU A 232 -16.12 5.23 28.74
CA LEU A 232 -17.43 4.90 29.27
C LEU A 232 -17.60 3.39 29.50
N VAL A 233 -17.20 2.60 28.51
CA VAL A 233 -17.28 1.14 28.56
C VAL A 233 -16.42 0.55 29.68
N PHE A 234 -15.29 1.18 30.00
CA PHE A 234 -14.45 0.78 31.14
C PHE A 234 -15.01 1.20 32.49
N ASP A 235 -15.65 2.37 32.57
CA ASP A 235 -16.22 2.90 33.80
C ASP A 235 -17.56 2.22 34.15
N HIS A 236 -18.31 1.75 33.14
CA HIS A 236 -19.57 1.01 33.26
C HIS A 236 -19.51 -0.37 32.57
N PRO A 237 -18.66 -1.30 33.05
CA PRO A 237 -18.53 -2.62 32.45
C PRO A 237 -19.85 -3.44 32.51
N GLU A 238 -20.74 -3.13 33.43
CA GLU A 238 -22.07 -3.73 33.57
C GLU A 238 -23.03 -3.40 32.42
N ASP A 239 -22.74 -2.36 31.62
CA ASP A 239 -23.61 -1.96 30.51
C ASP A 239 -23.34 -2.78 29.24
N TYR A 240 -22.33 -3.65 29.27
CA TYR A 240 -21.91 -4.55 28.18
C TYR A 240 -21.57 -3.87 26.86
N ALA A 241 -21.55 -2.54 26.88
CA ALA A 241 -21.36 -1.69 25.73
C ALA A 241 -22.30 -2.03 24.56
N ARG A 242 -23.55 -2.41 24.87
CA ARG A 242 -24.62 -2.66 23.89
C ARG A 242 -25.57 -1.47 23.87
N HIS A 243 -25.36 -0.57 22.91
CA HIS A 243 -26.08 0.68 22.83
C HIS A 243 -26.70 0.89 21.45
N ARG A 244 -27.78 1.67 21.40
CA ARG A 244 -28.38 2.18 20.17
C ARG A 244 -28.40 3.70 20.22
N VAL A 245 -28.05 4.33 19.10
CA VAL A 245 -27.99 5.78 18.93
C VAL A 245 -28.88 6.17 17.76
N ARG A 246 -29.91 6.98 18.01
CA ARG A 246 -30.77 7.55 16.98
C ARG A 246 -30.25 8.94 16.62
N ILE A 247 -29.79 9.12 15.39
CA ILE A 247 -29.22 10.37 14.89
C ILE A 247 -30.29 11.11 14.06
N PRO A 248 -30.76 12.28 14.52
CA PRO A 248 -31.63 13.14 13.72
C PRO A 248 -30.95 13.61 12.42
N PRO A 249 -31.71 13.99 11.38
CA PRO A 249 -31.15 14.51 10.15
C PRO A 249 -30.20 15.71 10.39
N GLY A 250 -28.94 15.59 9.94
CA GLY A 250 -27.94 16.64 10.04
C GLY A 250 -27.27 16.80 11.41
N ALA A 251 -27.57 15.94 12.39
CA ALA A 251 -26.92 15.94 13.69
C ALA A 251 -25.51 15.33 13.63
N VAL A 252 -24.59 15.91 14.39
CA VAL A 252 -23.21 15.44 14.58
C VAL A 252 -22.95 15.37 16.09
N LEU A 253 -22.25 14.35 16.57
CA LEU A 253 -21.82 14.27 17.97
C LEU A 253 -20.46 14.99 18.05
N MET A 254 -20.41 16.13 18.73
CA MET A 254 -19.18 16.90 18.95
C MET A 254 -18.92 17.12 20.43
N GLY A 255 -17.65 17.22 20.84
CA GLY A 255 -17.25 17.71 22.16
C GLY A 255 -17.66 16.77 23.30
N GLY A 256 -17.47 15.46 23.08
CA GLY A 256 -17.88 14.41 24.01
C GLY A 256 -19.40 14.16 24.01
N GLY A 257 -20.13 14.69 23.02
CA GLY A 257 -21.58 14.54 22.89
C GLY A 257 -22.05 13.08 22.87
N ALA A 258 -21.28 12.17 22.25
CA ALA A 258 -21.56 10.74 22.27
C ALA A 258 -21.54 10.15 23.68
N ALA A 259 -20.44 10.35 24.41
CA ALA A 259 -20.28 9.85 25.77
C ALA A 259 -21.19 10.56 26.78
N ARG A 260 -21.39 11.88 26.67
CA ARG A 260 -22.30 12.64 27.55
C ARG A 260 -23.77 12.27 27.37
N ALA A 261 -24.17 11.99 26.13
CA ALA A 261 -25.52 11.54 25.85
C ALA A 261 -25.73 10.06 26.24
N LEU A 262 -24.70 9.21 26.14
CA LEU A 262 -24.69 7.86 26.73
C LEU A 262 -24.71 7.88 28.27
N LEU A 263 -24.06 8.86 28.92
CA LEU A 263 -24.02 9.05 30.37
C LEU A 263 -25.31 9.61 30.97
N GLY A 264 -26.30 9.97 30.15
CA GLY A 264 -27.63 10.34 30.64
C GLY A 264 -27.71 11.69 31.36
N ILE A 265 -27.17 12.76 30.76
CA ILE A 265 -27.72 14.09 31.04
C ILE A 265 -29.09 14.16 30.34
N GLY A 266 -30.11 13.57 30.97
CA GLY A 266 -31.51 13.50 30.49
C GLY A 266 -31.97 12.08 30.13
N ARG A 267 -32.13 11.19 31.12
CA ARG A 267 -32.43 9.75 30.94
C ARG A 267 -33.81 9.39 30.35
N ASP A 268 -34.66 10.35 29.99
CA ASP A 268 -35.99 10.05 29.45
C ASP A 268 -36.25 10.60 28.01
N GLU A 269 -35.34 11.40 27.43
CA GLU A 269 -35.55 12.03 26.10
C GLU A 269 -34.26 12.17 25.24
N GLY A 270 -33.24 11.34 25.49
CA GLY A 270 -31.97 11.37 24.76
C GLY A 270 -31.95 10.49 23.49
N PRO A 271 -31.06 10.76 22.50
CA PRO A 271 -30.91 9.93 21.31
C PRO A 271 -30.29 8.55 21.57
N PHE A 272 -29.87 8.25 22.81
CA PHE A 272 -29.13 7.05 23.16
C PHE A 272 -29.98 6.12 24.03
N GLU A 273 -30.02 4.85 23.65
CA GLU A 273 -30.76 3.79 24.30
C GLU A 273 -29.77 2.69 24.70
N GLN A 274 -29.60 2.46 26.00
CA GLN A 274 -28.88 1.29 26.50
C GLN A 274 -29.77 0.05 26.38
N ILE A 275 -29.25 -1.01 25.77
CA ILE A 275 -29.98 -2.25 25.58
C ILE A 275 -29.47 -3.28 26.57
N ARG A 276 -30.33 -3.71 27.48
CA ARG A 276 -29.96 -4.68 28.52
C ARG A 276 -29.65 -6.04 27.92
N MET A 277 -28.80 -6.80 28.62
CA MET A 277 -28.42 -8.17 28.27
C MET A 277 -28.71 -9.09 29.47
N GLU A 278 -30.00 -9.19 29.81
CA GLU A 278 -30.45 -9.92 31.00
C GLU A 278 -30.35 -11.44 30.78
N LYS A 279 -30.47 -11.90 29.52
CA LYS A 279 -30.41 -13.33 29.18
C LYS A 279 -29.00 -13.89 29.26
N LEU A 280 -27.97 -13.07 29.06
CA LEU A 280 -26.59 -13.54 29.20
C LEU A 280 -26.28 -14.09 30.61
N TRP A 281 -26.98 -13.64 31.64
CA TRP A 281 -26.86 -14.16 33.00
C TRP A 281 -27.66 -15.44 33.26
N SER A 282 -28.57 -15.83 32.36
CA SER A 282 -29.41 -17.01 32.57
C SER A 282 -28.64 -18.33 32.42
N VAL A 283 -27.45 -18.29 31.81
CA VAL A 283 -26.63 -19.48 31.56
C VAL A 283 -25.23 -19.38 32.18
N PRO A 284 -24.67 -20.49 32.71
CA PRO A 284 -23.34 -20.49 33.35
C PRO A 284 -22.20 -19.99 32.44
N GLN A 285 -22.29 -20.28 31.14
CA GLN A 285 -21.30 -19.84 30.16
C GLN A 285 -21.29 -18.31 30.00
N GLY A 286 -22.45 -17.67 30.11
CA GLY A 286 -22.58 -16.21 30.02
C GLY A 286 -22.07 -15.53 31.29
N GLU A 287 -22.35 -16.07 32.48
CA GLU A 287 -21.72 -15.61 33.72
C GLU A 287 -20.19 -15.67 33.66
N ARG A 288 -19.65 -16.76 33.10
CA ARG A 288 -18.21 -16.92 32.88
C ARG A 288 -17.66 -15.86 31.93
N LEU A 289 -18.33 -15.61 30.81
CA LEU A 289 -17.94 -14.59 29.84
C LEU A 289 -17.85 -13.21 30.50
N LEU A 290 -18.88 -12.83 31.26
CA LEU A 290 -18.94 -11.53 31.94
C LEU A 290 -17.88 -11.39 33.04
N ARG A 291 -17.59 -12.47 33.77
CA ARG A 291 -16.49 -12.49 34.75
C ARG A 291 -15.14 -12.23 34.08
N GLU A 292 -14.82 -12.94 32.99
CA GLU A 292 -13.56 -12.74 32.28
C GLU A 292 -13.48 -11.35 31.63
N ARG A 293 -14.59 -10.82 31.10
CA ARG A 293 -14.69 -9.43 30.61
C ARG A 293 -14.33 -8.43 31.71
N LYS A 294 -14.90 -8.59 32.90
CA LYS A 294 -14.65 -7.72 34.05
C LYS A 294 -13.20 -7.77 34.52
N GLU A 295 -12.54 -8.93 34.46
CA GLU A 295 -11.10 -9.03 34.78
C GLU A 295 -10.23 -8.34 33.72
N PHE A 296 -10.54 -8.53 32.43
CA PHE A 296 -9.83 -7.86 31.34
C PHE A 296 -9.94 -6.33 31.45
N PHE A 297 -11.15 -5.81 31.67
CA PHE A 297 -11.38 -4.36 31.77
C PHE A 297 -10.73 -3.77 33.01
N ARG A 298 -10.68 -4.50 34.14
CA ARG A 298 -9.91 -4.10 35.32
C ARG A 298 -8.41 -3.97 35.02
N GLY A 299 -7.87 -4.80 34.12
CA GLY A 299 -6.50 -4.68 33.65
C GLY A 299 -6.25 -3.36 32.91
N LEU A 300 -7.15 -2.99 32.00
CA LEU A 300 -7.09 -1.73 31.24
C LEU A 300 -7.31 -0.50 32.14
N ALA A 301 -8.30 -0.55 33.03
CA ALA A 301 -8.67 0.59 33.88
C ALA A 301 -7.59 0.98 34.90
N ARG A 302 -6.69 0.05 35.25
CA ARG A 302 -5.50 0.30 36.10
C ARG A 302 -4.45 1.18 35.41
N GLN A 303 -4.49 1.31 34.08
CA GLN A 303 -3.54 2.11 33.32
C GLN A 303 -4.06 3.55 33.17
N GLU A 304 -4.03 4.34 34.25
CA GLU A 304 -4.73 5.64 34.36
C GLU A 304 -4.48 6.62 33.19
N THR A 305 -3.23 6.76 32.74
CA THR A 305 -2.85 7.66 31.65
C THR A 305 -3.16 7.10 30.25
N GLU A 306 -3.43 5.80 30.14
CA GLU A 306 -3.44 5.03 28.88
C GLU A 306 -4.79 4.34 28.66
N ARG A 307 -5.87 4.85 29.28
CA ARG A 307 -7.23 4.28 29.29
C ARG A 307 -7.92 4.24 27.91
N CYS A 308 -7.36 3.50 26.96
CA CYS A 308 -7.96 3.06 25.70
C CYS A 308 -7.15 1.89 25.14
N MET A 309 -7.76 1.09 24.28
CA MET A 309 -7.09 -0.08 23.71
C MET A 309 -5.82 0.32 22.95
N ALA A 310 -5.87 1.35 22.11
CA ALA A 310 -4.75 1.75 21.25
C ALA A 310 -3.49 2.24 22.00
N ALA A 311 -3.65 2.82 23.19
CA ALA A 311 -2.56 3.39 23.99
C ALA A 311 -2.10 2.46 25.12
N ALA A 312 -2.91 1.46 25.48
CA ALA A 312 -2.62 0.55 26.58
C ALA A 312 -1.23 -0.09 26.46
N ALA A 313 -0.51 -0.17 27.58
CA ALA A 313 0.68 -0.99 27.74
C ALA A 313 0.27 -2.46 27.81
N TRP A 314 0.51 -3.21 26.73
CA TRP A 314 0.27 -4.64 26.71
C TRP A 314 1.38 -5.40 27.43
N ASN A 315 0.97 -6.32 28.30
CA ASN A 315 1.85 -7.20 29.07
C ASN A 315 1.22 -8.60 29.17
N ASP A 316 1.97 -9.56 29.70
CA ASP A 316 1.56 -10.96 29.80
C ASP A 316 0.21 -11.16 30.50
N ASP A 317 -0.06 -10.39 31.57
CA ASP A 317 -1.30 -10.49 32.35
C ASP A 317 -2.51 -9.99 31.56
N LEU A 318 -2.38 -8.83 30.88
CA LEU A 318 -3.43 -8.26 30.06
C LEU A 318 -3.70 -9.14 28.83
N SER A 319 -2.64 -9.60 28.16
CA SER A 319 -2.70 -10.55 27.05
C SER A 319 -3.38 -11.87 27.47
N LYS A 320 -3.08 -12.39 28.66
CA LYS A 320 -3.73 -13.58 29.22
C LYS A 320 -5.21 -13.34 29.54
N ALA A 321 -5.56 -12.18 30.08
CA ALA A 321 -6.95 -11.82 30.37
C ALA A 321 -7.79 -11.71 29.07
N ALA A 322 -7.26 -11.05 28.04
CA ALA A 322 -7.89 -10.96 26.72
C ALA A 322 -8.16 -12.36 26.12
N ARG A 323 -7.19 -13.28 26.22
CA ARG A 323 -7.37 -14.68 25.77
C ARG A 323 -8.46 -15.41 26.55
N ARG A 324 -8.50 -15.30 27.88
CA ARG A 324 -9.55 -15.95 28.69
C ARG A 324 -10.93 -15.43 28.33
N TYR A 325 -11.03 -14.13 28.10
CA TYR A 325 -12.25 -13.47 27.67
C TYR A 325 -12.73 -13.99 26.30
N ALA A 326 -11.86 -14.03 25.29
CA ALA A 326 -12.20 -14.57 23.97
C ALA A 326 -12.52 -16.08 23.99
N ASN A 327 -11.82 -16.87 24.81
CA ASN A 327 -12.13 -18.30 24.97
C ASN A 327 -13.50 -18.51 25.64
N ALA A 328 -13.84 -17.71 26.65
CA ALA A 328 -15.17 -17.77 27.27
C ALA A 328 -16.27 -17.41 26.26
N TYR A 329 -16.00 -16.44 25.38
CA TYR A 329 -16.90 -16.06 24.29
C TYR A 329 -17.11 -17.20 23.29
N GLY A 330 -16.03 -17.80 22.79
CA GLY A 330 -16.12 -18.95 21.88
C GLY A 330 -16.84 -20.15 22.49
N SER A 331 -16.58 -20.47 23.76
CA SER A 331 -17.31 -21.51 24.50
C SER A 331 -18.81 -21.23 24.57
N LEU A 332 -19.21 -19.99 24.92
CA LEU A 332 -20.62 -19.61 24.96
C LEU A 332 -21.29 -19.82 23.59
N LEU A 333 -20.66 -19.32 22.52
CA LEU A 333 -21.22 -19.42 21.17
C LEU A 333 -21.31 -20.86 20.65
N THR A 334 -20.46 -21.76 21.15
CA THR A 334 -20.45 -23.18 20.71
C THR A 334 -21.42 -24.02 21.52
N GLU A 335 -21.47 -23.81 22.84
CA GLU A 335 -22.16 -24.67 23.79
C GLU A 335 -23.60 -24.23 24.09
N CYS A 336 -23.93 -22.95 23.89
CA CYS A 336 -25.27 -22.43 24.19
C CYS A 336 -26.27 -22.77 23.08
N ALA A 337 -27.40 -23.35 23.47
CA ALA A 337 -28.52 -23.68 22.58
C ALA A 337 -29.61 -22.59 22.53
N GLU A 338 -29.63 -21.65 23.48
CA GLU A 338 -30.64 -20.61 23.57
C GLU A 338 -30.34 -19.46 22.59
N GLU A 339 -31.16 -19.31 21.56
CA GLU A 339 -30.96 -18.29 20.50
C GLU A 339 -30.99 -16.86 21.04
N GLU A 340 -31.83 -16.56 22.04
CA GLU A 340 -31.87 -15.24 22.68
C GLU A 340 -30.54 -14.89 23.36
N VAL A 341 -29.90 -15.87 24.02
CA VAL A 341 -28.59 -15.70 24.67
C VAL A 341 -27.49 -15.52 23.62
N LEU A 342 -27.55 -16.29 22.52
CA LEU A 342 -26.62 -16.15 21.40
C LEU A 342 -26.75 -14.78 20.74
N ALA A 343 -27.98 -14.28 20.54
CA ALA A 343 -28.22 -12.98 19.95
C ALA A 343 -27.69 -11.82 20.81
N GLU A 344 -27.82 -11.92 22.13
CA GLU A 344 -27.15 -11.02 23.06
C GLU A 344 -25.62 -11.14 22.89
N ALA A 345 -25.03 -12.33 22.99
CA ALA A 345 -23.59 -12.53 22.85
C ALA A 345 -23.03 -11.98 21.52
N LEU A 346 -23.74 -12.15 20.40
CA LEU A 346 -23.35 -11.69 19.07
C LEU A 346 -23.49 -10.18 18.85
N SER A 347 -24.09 -9.46 19.80
CA SER A 347 -24.20 -7.99 19.81
C SER A 347 -23.43 -7.33 20.96
N LEU A 348 -22.58 -8.11 21.65
CA LEU A 348 -21.73 -7.63 22.75
C LEU A 348 -20.69 -6.61 22.27
N ASP A 349 -20.43 -5.55 23.05
CA ASP A 349 -19.44 -4.52 22.72
C ASP A 349 -19.69 -3.85 21.35
N THR A 350 -20.96 -3.52 21.08
CA THR A 350 -21.40 -2.88 19.83
C THR A 350 -22.32 -1.67 20.07
N VAL A 351 -22.18 -0.66 19.20
CA VAL A 351 -23.05 0.52 19.16
C VAL A 351 -23.78 0.56 17.83
N GLU A 352 -25.10 0.34 17.85
CA GLU A 352 -25.97 0.51 16.69
C GLU A 352 -26.21 2.00 16.45
N VAL A 353 -25.80 2.52 15.30
CA VAL A 353 -26.08 3.88 14.85
C VAL A 353 -27.23 3.83 13.85
N VAL A 354 -28.33 4.51 14.19
CA VAL A 354 -29.56 4.58 13.41
C VAL A 354 -29.71 5.99 12.86
N PHE A 355 -29.91 6.10 11.55
CA PHE A 355 -30.11 7.37 10.85
C PHE A 355 -31.54 7.46 10.34
N GLU A 356 -32.13 8.65 10.40
CA GLU A 356 -33.36 8.96 9.67
C GLU A 356 -33.04 9.76 8.40
N LYS A 357 -33.48 9.27 7.24
CA LYS A 357 -33.32 9.93 5.94
C LYS A 357 -34.68 9.97 5.24
N GLU A 358 -35.32 11.14 5.21
CA GLU A 358 -36.57 11.39 4.47
C GLU A 358 -37.65 10.31 4.69
N GLY A 359 -37.80 9.87 5.95
CA GLY A 359 -38.76 8.83 6.35
C GLY A 359 -38.26 7.39 6.23
N GLN A 360 -37.04 7.15 5.73
CA GLN A 360 -36.38 5.84 5.74
C GLN A 360 -35.39 5.74 6.91
N ARG A 361 -35.43 4.62 7.62
CA ARG A 361 -34.49 4.28 8.68
C ARG A 361 -33.31 3.52 8.08
N GLU A 362 -32.11 4.05 8.25
CA GLU A 362 -30.86 3.35 7.93
C GLU A 362 -30.12 3.01 9.23
N SER A 363 -29.28 1.97 9.20
CA SER A 363 -28.48 1.59 10.37
C SER A 363 -27.08 1.12 9.97
N ALA A 364 -26.18 1.19 10.94
CA ALA A 364 -24.84 0.63 10.94
C ALA A 364 -24.51 0.17 12.36
N VAL A 365 -23.61 -0.80 12.51
CA VAL A 365 -23.14 -1.27 13.82
C VAL A 365 -21.66 -0.95 13.94
N LEU A 366 -21.29 -0.18 14.97
CA LEU A 366 -19.90 0.05 15.34
C LEU A 366 -19.46 -1.00 16.36
N VAL A 367 -18.53 -1.88 15.97
CA VAL A 367 -17.93 -2.87 16.88
C VAL A 367 -16.72 -2.26 17.56
N LEU A 368 -16.77 -2.24 18.90
CA LEU A 368 -15.75 -1.61 19.71
C LEU A 368 -14.46 -2.45 19.78
N PRO A 369 -13.32 -1.84 20.12
CA PRO A 369 -12.05 -2.55 20.23
C PRO A 369 -12.04 -3.53 21.41
N THR A 370 -12.94 -3.34 22.38
CA THR A 370 -13.18 -4.20 23.53
C THR A 370 -13.87 -5.52 23.18
N HIS A 371 -14.45 -5.66 21.98
CA HIS A 371 -15.09 -6.90 21.54
C HIS A 371 -14.12 -8.10 21.69
N PRO A 372 -14.56 -9.28 22.17
CA PRO A 372 -13.67 -10.38 22.55
C PRO A 372 -12.71 -10.81 21.43
N LEU A 373 -13.20 -10.93 20.19
CA LEU A 373 -12.37 -11.31 19.05
C LEU A 373 -11.34 -10.23 18.65
N ARG A 374 -11.65 -8.95 18.90
CA ARG A 374 -10.76 -7.82 18.57
C ARG A 374 -9.71 -7.62 19.64
N ALA A 375 -10.11 -7.77 20.90
CA ALA A 375 -9.21 -7.77 22.06
C ALA A 375 -8.15 -8.87 21.94
N VAL A 376 -8.53 -10.11 21.58
CA VAL A 376 -7.55 -11.20 21.42
C VAL A 376 -6.70 -11.07 20.16
N TRP A 377 -7.25 -10.52 19.06
CA TRP A 377 -6.44 -10.19 17.88
C TRP A 377 -5.37 -9.16 18.24
N TYR A 378 -5.76 -8.12 18.97
CA TYR A 378 -4.82 -7.05 19.33
C TYR A 378 -3.79 -7.49 20.37
N ALA A 379 -4.16 -8.39 21.30
CA ALA A 379 -3.21 -9.07 22.18
C ALA A 379 -2.15 -9.85 21.38
N ALA A 380 -2.59 -10.65 20.39
CA ALA A 380 -1.69 -11.41 19.52
C ALA A 380 -0.77 -10.48 18.72
N TYR A 381 -1.33 -9.41 18.14
CA TYR A 381 -0.57 -8.39 17.43
C TYR A 381 0.50 -7.74 18.32
N CYS A 382 0.14 -7.32 19.53
CA CYS A 382 1.09 -6.67 20.45
C CYS A 382 2.21 -7.61 20.89
N ASP A 383 1.87 -8.85 21.27
CA ASP A 383 2.86 -9.85 21.67
C ASP A 383 3.81 -10.18 20.50
N LEU A 384 3.30 -10.26 19.26
CA LEU A 384 4.12 -10.46 18.06
C LEU A 384 5.10 -9.31 17.83
N LEU A 385 4.61 -8.06 17.90
CA LEU A 385 5.44 -6.89 17.68
C LEU A 385 6.48 -6.72 18.78
N ALA A 386 6.15 -7.06 20.03
CA ALA A 386 7.10 -7.07 21.14
C ALA A 386 8.22 -8.08 20.90
N ARG A 387 7.89 -9.30 20.43
CA ARG A 387 8.89 -10.30 20.03
C ARG A 387 9.79 -9.78 18.91
N TRP A 388 9.22 -9.23 17.84
CA TRP A 388 10.00 -8.69 16.72
C TRP A 388 10.87 -7.50 17.13
N LEU A 389 10.40 -6.66 18.06
CA LEU A 389 11.19 -5.61 18.65
C LEU A 389 12.43 -6.17 19.35
N HIS A 390 12.29 -7.22 20.17
CA HIS A 390 13.42 -7.86 20.83
C HIS A 390 14.42 -8.44 19.82
N GLU A 391 13.94 -9.20 18.83
CA GLU A 391 14.78 -9.77 17.77
C GLU A 391 15.50 -8.67 16.95
N LEU A 392 14.86 -7.52 16.70
CA LEU A 392 15.50 -6.39 16.02
C LEU A 392 16.65 -5.77 16.83
N LEU A 393 16.50 -5.66 18.15
CA LEU A 393 17.49 -5.02 19.00
C LEU A 393 18.76 -5.87 19.17
N GLU A 394 18.67 -7.20 18.98
CA GLU A 394 19.85 -8.08 18.93
C GLU A 394 20.78 -7.76 17.74
N ILE A 395 20.27 -7.09 16.70
CA ILE A 395 21.05 -6.67 15.53
C ILE A 395 21.64 -5.28 15.80
N PRO A 396 22.98 -5.07 15.86
CA PRO A 396 23.53 -3.77 16.28
C PRO A 396 23.29 -2.60 15.31
N SER A 397 23.11 -2.87 14.01
CA SER A 397 23.04 -1.83 12.97
C SER A 397 21.61 -1.49 12.56
N PRO A 398 21.14 -0.24 12.73
CA PRO A 398 19.81 0.18 12.25
C PRO A 398 19.64 0.04 10.73
N ALA A 399 20.72 0.19 9.96
CA ALA A 399 20.68 -0.01 8.51
C ALA A 399 20.40 -1.48 8.14
N LYS A 400 20.89 -2.43 8.94
CA LYS A 400 20.56 -3.86 8.81
C LYS A 400 19.13 -4.14 9.28
N ARG A 401 18.74 -3.63 10.46
CA ARG A 401 17.37 -3.75 11.01
C ARG A 401 16.30 -3.38 9.99
N ARG A 402 16.43 -2.21 9.33
CA ARG A 402 15.49 -1.74 8.28
C ARG A 402 15.40 -2.66 7.05
N ARG A 403 16.38 -3.53 6.81
CA ARG A 403 16.33 -4.51 5.71
C ARG A 403 15.62 -5.80 6.13
N LEU A 404 15.54 -6.10 7.42
CA LEU A 404 14.98 -7.33 7.98
C LEU A 404 13.50 -7.21 8.35
N ILE A 405 12.90 -6.02 8.22
CA ILE A 405 11.47 -5.78 8.44
C ILE A 405 10.91 -4.77 7.44
N ASP A 406 9.72 -5.02 6.89
CA ASP A 406 9.00 -4.07 6.04
C ASP A 406 7.93 -3.34 6.86
N LEU A 407 8.32 -2.21 7.46
CA LEU A 407 7.44 -1.43 8.33
C LEU A 407 6.18 -0.92 7.61
N GLU A 408 6.24 -0.69 6.29
CA GLU A 408 5.05 -0.29 5.51
C GLU A 408 4.05 -1.43 5.39
N LEU A 409 4.55 -2.67 5.25
CA LEU A 409 3.68 -3.85 5.25
C LEU A 409 3.08 -4.10 6.64
N VAL A 410 3.89 -3.96 7.71
CA VAL A 410 3.40 -4.10 9.10
C VAL A 410 2.35 -3.04 9.43
N LYS A 411 2.52 -1.82 8.93
CA LYS A 411 1.57 -0.71 9.12
C LYS A 411 0.18 -0.99 8.52
N ARG A 412 0.10 -1.86 7.51
CA ARG A 412 -1.17 -2.29 6.87
C ARG A 412 -1.90 -3.40 7.63
N LEU A 413 -1.32 -3.94 8.72
CA LEU A 413 -1.98 -4.96 9.53
C LEU A 413 -3.05 -4.32 10.41
N GLU A 414 -4.29 -4.75 10.22
CA GLU A 414 -5.46 -4.27 10.95
C GLU A 414 -6.42 -5.44 11.23
N PRO A 415 -7.32 -5.33 12.23
CA PRO A 415 -8.32 -6.35 12.54
C PRO A 415 -9.48 -6.35 11.51
N LEU A 416 -9.16 -6.60 10.24
CA LEU A 416 -10.12 -6.68 9.12
C LEU A 416 -10.89 -8.00 9.16
N ASN A 417 -12.21 -7.94 8.96
CA ASN A 417 -13.14 -9.07 9.11
C ASN A 417 -13.11 -9.73 10.51
N ILE A 418 -12.78 -8.96 11.56
CA ILE A 418 -12.76 -9.45 12.94
C ILE A 418 -13.61 -8.52 13.82
N PRO A 419 -14.81 -8.93 14.25
CA PRO A 419 -15.59 -10.06 13.71
C PRO A 419 -15.99 -9.87 12.24
N PHE A 420 -16.22 -10.96 11.50
CA PHE A 420 -16.69 -10.89 10.11
C PHE A 420 -18.17 -10.50 10.01
N LEU A 421 -18.99 -11.02 10.92
CA LEU A 421 -20.42 -10.74 11.03
C LEU A 421 -20.77 -10.44 12.49
N VAL A 422 -21.76 -9.59 12.71
CA VAL A 422 -22.34 -9.31 14.03
C VAL A 422 -23.86 -9.23 13.92
N LEU A 423 -24.56 -9.28 15.05
CA LEU A 423 -25.98 -8.93 15.08
C LEU A 423 -26.17 -7.52 15.64
N ASN A 424 -27.17 -6.79 15.16
CA ASN A 424 -27.64 -5.61 15.86
C ASN A 424 -28.50 -6.00 17.07
N ALA A 425 -29.03 -4.99 17.75
CA ALA A 425 -29.89 -5.18 18.90
C ALA A 425 -31.21 -5.91 18.59
N ASP A 426 -31.69 -5.81 17.36
CA ASP A 426 -32.93 -6.44 16.88
C ASP A 426 -32.68 -7.87 16.35
N GLY A 427 -31.43 -8.36 16.36
CA GLY A 427 -31.05 -9.69 15.89
C GLY A 427 -30.79 -9.80 14.39
N GLU A 428 -30.74 -8.68 13.66
CA GLU A 428 -30.44 -8.64 12.23
C GLU A 428 -28.92 -8.72 11.98
N PRO A 429 -28.48 -9.40 10.89
CA PRO A 429 -27.07 -9.62 10.63
C PRO A 429 -26.43 -8.45 9.88
N PHE A 430 -25.24 -8.06 10.35
CA PHE A 430 -24.42 -7.01 9.76
C PHE A 430 -23.05 -7.59 9.40
N VAL A 431 -22.54 -7.21 8.23
CA VAL A 431 -21.23 -7.61 7.71
C VAL A 431 -20.20 -6.53 7.98
N PHE A 432 -19.00 -6.92 8.43
CA PHE A 432 -17.85 -6.02 8.52
C PHE A 432 -17.64 -5.31 7.20
N ALA A 433 -17.68 -3.97 7.18
CA ALA A 433 -17.45 -3.17 5.99
C ALA A 433 -16.01 -2.63 5.96
N GLN A 434 -15.59 -1.96 7.03
CA GLN A 434 -14.24 -1.38 7.18
C GLN A 434 -13.98 -0.93 8.62
N ASN A 435 -12.76 -0.48 8.92
CA ASN A 435 -12.47 0.21 10.18
C ASN A 435 -12.64 1.74 10.07
N LEU A 436 -13.03 2.38 11.17
CA LEU A 436 -12.68 3.78 11.45
C LEU A 436 -11.33 3.77 12.15
N ARG A 437 -10.33 4.37 11.49
CA ARG A 437 -8.92 4.30 11.94
C ARG A 437 -8.50 2.84 12.11
N PHE A 438 -7.63 2.53 13.06
CA PHE A 438 -7.14 1.15 13.26
C PHE A 438 -8.16 0.23 13.96
N PHE A 439 -9.01 0.79 14.83
CA PHE A 439 -9.60 0.00 15.92
C PHE A 439 -11.10 -0.18 15.91
N HIS A 440 -11.92 0.62 15.24
CA HIS A 440 -13.39 0.54 15.40
C HIS A 440 -14.02 0.02 14.11
N ALA A 441 -14.65 -1.14 14.12
CA ALA A 441 -15.19 -1.74 12.90
C ALA A 441 -16.59 -1.20 12.63
N VAL A 442 -16.83 -0.72 11.41
CA VAL A 442 -18.16 -0.42 10.91
C VAL A 442 -18.68 -1.66 10.21
N CYS A 443 -19.78 -2.21 10.70
CA CYS A 443 -20.55 -3.25 10.06
C CYS A 443 -21.83 -2.63 9.48
N LEU A 444 -22.24 -3.10 8.30
CA LEU A 444 -23.44 -2.62 7.61
C LEU A 444 -24.41 -3.79 7.40
N PRO A 445 -25.72 -3.52 7.22
CA PRO A 445 -26.65 -4.54 6.78
C PRO A 445 -26.12 -5.26 5.54
N ILE A 446 -26.37 -6.56 5.42
CA ILE A 446 -25.79 -7.39 4.36
C ILE A 446 -26.12 -6.86 2.96
N ASP A 447 -27.32 -6.32 2.78
CA ASP A 447 -27.84 -5.76 1.53
C ASP A 447 -27.80 -4.23 1.49
N ALA A 448 -26.94 -3.59 2.30
CA ALA A 448 -26.92 -2.14 2.45
C ALA A 448 -26.82 -1.37 1.12
N LEU A 449 -27.71 -0.40 0.95
CA LEU A 449 -27.66 0.57 -0.14
C LEU A 449 -26.61 1.66 0.16
N GLU A 450 -25.88 2.06 -0.88
CA GLU A 450 -24.80 3.07 -0.82
C GLU A 450 -23.84 2.89 0.39
N PRO A 451 -23.16 1.74 0.54
CA PRO A 451 -22.33 1.44 1.72
C PRO A 451 -21.35 2.55 2.12
N ARG A 452 -20.64 3.12 1.13
CA ARG A 452 -19.68 4.22 1.32
C ARG A 452 -20.30 5.47 1.93
N ARG A 453 -21.52 5.80 1.54
CA ARG A 453 -22.26 6.94 2.11
C ARG A 453 -22.61 6.69 3.56
N ARG A 454 -23.07 5.48 3.90
CA ARG A 454 -23.37 5.11 5.30
C ARG A 454 -22.12 5.15 6.17
N ILE A 455 -21.00 4.62 5.69
CA ILE A 455 -19.72 4.69 6.37
C ILE A 455 -19.30 6.15 6.64
N ALA A 456 -19.34 7.01 5.61
CA ALA A 456 -18.99 8.42 5.76
C ALA A 456 -19.91 9.13 6.78
N ARG A 457 -21.20 8.77 6.80
CA ARG A 457 -22.15 9.25 7.81
C ARG A 457 -21.80 8.78 9.22
N VAL A 458 -21.46 7.50 9.40
CA VAL A 458 -21.02 6.98 10.71
C VAL A 458 -19.79 7.76 11.20
N ALA A 459 -18.79 7.94 10.33
CA ALA A 459 -17.58 8.69 10.69
C ALA A 459 -17.90 10.15 11.07
N THR A 460 -18.72 10.83 10.26
CA THR A 460 -19.18 12.19 10.55
C THR A 460 -19.90 12.27 11.88
N VAL A 461 -20.77 11.29 12.18
CA VAL A 461 -21.49 11.24 13.47
C VAL A 461 -20.54 11.24 14.66
N PHE A 462 -19.41 10.56 14.56
CA PHE A 462 -18.39 10.54 15.62
C PHE A 462 -17.36 11.68 15.50
N GLY A 463 -17.67 12.78 14.81
CA GLY A 463 -16.80 13.95 14.74
C GLY A 463 -15.61 13.82 13.79
N MET A 464 -15.53 12.72 13.03
CA MET A 464 -14.50 12.53 12.02
C MET A 464 -14.86 13.29 10.75
N ALA A 465 -13.87 13.80 10.05
CA ALA A 465 -14.10 14.29 8.70
C ALA A 465 -14.43 13.09 7.77
N GLU A 466 -15.24 13.30 6.73
CA GLU A 466 -15.67 12.21 5.82
C GLU A 466 -14.46 11.46 5.19
N ASP A 467 -13.29 12.11 5.06
CA ASP A 467 -12.01 11.50 4.65
C ASP A 467 -11.42 10.55 5.67
N GLU A 468 -11.58 10.80 6.96
CA GLU A 468 -10.91 10.00 8.00
C GLU A 468 -11.59 8.65 8.19
N ALA A 469 -12.84 8.51 7.72
CA ALA A 469 -13.49 7.23 7.47
C ALA A 469 -12.73 6.43 6.41
N THR A 470 -12.05 7.10 5.49
CA THR A 470 -11.58 6.52 4.24
C THR A 470 -10.12 6.07 4.38
N VAL A 471 -9.93 4.95 5.07
CA VAL A 471 -8.88 4.01 4.65
C VAL A 471 -9.57 3.00 3.75
N ALA A 472 -9.92 3.44 2.53
CA ALA A 472 -10.42 2.52 1.53
C ALA A 472 -9.35 1.44 1.31
N ASP A 473 -9.75 0.16 1.23
CA ASP A 473 -8.83 -0.94 0.91
C ASP A 473 -8.06 -0.65 -0.39
N VAL A 474 -8.70 0.09 -1.30
CA VAL A 474 -8.15 0.70 -2.51
C VAL A 474 -7.96 2.20 -2.27
N PRO A 475 -6.73 2.72 -2.15
CA PRO A 475 -6.47 4.14 -2.02
C PRO A 475 -6.93 4.96 -3.24
N PRO A 476 -7.42 6.21 -3.08
CA PRO A 476 -7.77 7.09 -4.20
C PRO A 476 -6.63 7.29 -5.21
N ALA A 477 -5.38 7.20 -4.76
CA ALA A 477 -4.18 7.25 -5.60
C ALA A 477 -4.19 6.18 -6.70
N GLN A 478 -4.77 5.00 -6.46
CA GLN A 478 -4.83 3.97 -7.49
C GLN A 478 -5.81 4.33 -8.61
N LEU A 479 -6.99 4.82 -8.26
CA LEU A 479 -7.93 5.34 -9.27
C LEU A 479 -7.33 6.55 -10.00
N SER A 480 -6.57 7.39 -9.29
CA SER A 480 -5.83 8.50 -9.89
C SER A 480 -4.86 8.02 -10.98
N GLU A 481 -4.11 6.95 -10.71
CA GLU A 481 -3.21 6.36 -11.71
C GLU A 481 -3.95 5.90 -12.95
N GLU A 482 -5.16 5.35 -12.84
CA GLU A 482 -5.96 4.94 -13.99
C GLU A 482 -6.46 6.16 -14.79
N PHE A 483 -6.89 7.24 -14.13
CA PHE A 483 -7.24 8.48 -14.82
C PHE A 483 -6.05 9.11 -15.55
N LEU A 484 -4.88 9.13 -14.91
CA LEU A 484 -3.65 9.61 -15.53
C LEU A 484 -3.24 8.74 -16.72
N ARG A 485 -3.33 7.40 -16.61
CA ARG A 485 -3.07 6.48 -17.72
C ARG A 485 -4.01 6.72 -18.89
N TYR A 486 -5.31 6.89 -18.63
CA TYR A 486 -6.29 7.18 -19.67
C TYR A 486 -5.95 8.50 -20.38
N ARG A 487 -5.62 9.57 -19.64
CA ARG A 487 -5.19 10.85 -20.22
C ARG A 487 -3.90 10.71 -21.04
N ASP A 488 -2.92 9.94 -20.56
CA ASP A 488 -1.65 9.78 -21.24
C ASP A 488 -1.79 9.01 -22.57
N ILE A 489 -2.79 8.11 -22.68
CA ILE A 489 -3.18 7.47 -23.95
C ILE A 489 -3.93 8.44 -24.87
N HIS A 490 -4.66 9.41 -24.31
CA HIS A 490 -5.48 10.38 -25.05
C HIS A 490 -4.97 11.83 -24.88
N PRO A 491 -3.79 12.19 -25.42
CA PRO A 491 -3.14 13.48 -25.17
C PRO A 491 -3.92 14.71 -25.68
N HIS A 492 -4.89 14.50 -26.58
CA HIS A 492 -5.72 15.56 -27.16
C HIS A 492 -7.11 15.69 -26.52
N LEU A 493 -7.31 15.10 -25.34
CA LEU A 493 -8.58 15.13 -24.61
C LEU A 493 -8.93 16.57 -24.17
N GLU A 494 -9.97 17.17 -24.77
CA GLU A 494 -10.45 18.52 -24.41
C GLU A 494 -11.41 18.52 -23.21
N SER A 495 -12.18 17.44 -23.06
CA SER A 495 -13.13 17.24 -21.95
C SER A 495 -13.17 15.79 -21.55
N MET A 496 -13.13 15.53 -20.25
CA MET A 496 -13.30 14.22 -19.64
C MET A 496 -14.71 14.12 -19.06
N ARG A 497 -15.44 13.12 -19.53
CA ARG A 497 -16.86 12.89 -19.24
C ARG A 497 -17.00 11.58 -18.51
N LEU A 498 -17.58 11.61 -17.31
CA LEU A 498 -17.64 10.47 -16.40
C LEU A 498 -19.10 10.11 -16.08
N ASN A 499 -19.42 8.84 -16.21
CA ASN A 499 -20.63 8.25 -15.64
C ASN A 499 -20.27 7.57 -14.33
N VAL A 500 -20.87 7.96 -13.21
CA VAL A 500 -20.44 7.53 -11.87
C VAL A 500 -21.62 6.97 -11.10
N LEU A 501 -21.57 5.69 -10.74
CA LEU A 501 -22.61 5.02 -9.98
C LEU A 501 -22.20 4.89 -8.51
N ASN A 502 -23.14 5.22 -7.62
CA ASN A 502 -22.96 5.21 -6.15
C ASN A 502 -21.70 5.98 -5.69
N PRO A 503 -21.59 7.29 -6.00
CA PRO A 503 -20.43 8.10 -5.63
C PRO A 503 -20.21 8.28 -4.12
N GLY A 504 -21.13 7.80 -3.28
CA GLY A 504 -21.11 8.08 -1.85
C GLY A 504 -21.28 9.58 -1.59
N SER A 505 -20.38 10.20 -0.83
CA SER A 505 -20.32 11.67 -0.70
C SER A 505 -19.57 12.36 -1.86
N GLY A 506 -19.06 11.58 -2.81
CA GLY A 506 -18.23 12.07 -3.91
C GLY A 506 -16.76 12.30 -3.55
N ARG A 507 -16.38 12.08 -2.29
CA ARG A 507 -15.03 12.38 -1.79
C ARG A 507 -13.92 11.51 -2.38
N TYR A 508 -14.08 10.19 -2.34
CA TYR A 508 -13.12 9.24 -2.92
C TYR A 508 -12.81 9.58 -4.39
N LEU A 509 -13.86 9.83 -5.17
CA LEU A 509 -13.73 10.24 -6.57
C LEU A 509 -13.07 11.62 -6.70
N GLY A 510 -13.47 12.59 -5.86
CA GLY A 510 -12.90 13.93 -5.85
C GLY A 510 -11.39 13.93 -5.61
N GLU A 511 -10.93 13.15 -4.62
CA GLU A 511 -9.51 12.98 -4.32
C GLU A 511 -8.75 12.28 -5.45
N ALA A 512 -9.36 11.26 -6.07
CA ALA A 512 -8.76 10.58 -7.22
C ALA A 512 -8.62 11.50 -8.45
N LEU A 513 -9.63 12.34 -8.69
CA LEU A 513 -9.61 13.30 -9.79
C LEU A 513 -8.63 14.44 -9.55
N ARG A 514 -8.38 14.84 -8.29
CA ARG A 514 -7.46 15.94 -7.96
C ARG A 514 -6.07 15.76 -8.61
N ALA A 515 -5.54 14.55 -8.62
CA ALA A 515 -4.23 14.25 -9.22
C ALA A 515 -4.18 14.53 -10.74
N LEU A 516 -5.31 14.40 -11.46
CA LEU A 516 -5.40 14.69 -12.89
C LEU A 516 -5.15 16.18 -13.20
N TYR A 517 -5.48 17.04 -12.25
CA TYR A 517 -5.39 18.49 -12.32
C TYR A 517 -4.19 19.07 -11.58
N GLN A 518 -3.20 18.24 -11.24
CA GLN A 518 -1.89 18.74 -10.81
C GLN A 518 -0.97 18.90 -12.03
N PRO A 519 -0.25 20.03 -12.15
CA PRO A 519 0.72 20.21 -13.24
C PRO A 519 1.82 19.15 -13.14
N PRO A 520 2.35 18.66 -14.28
CA PRO A 520 3.51 17.78 -14.26
C PRO A 520 4.73 18.49 -13.63
N GLU A 521 5.59 17.75 -12.94
CA GLU A 521 6.81 18.31 -12.30
C GLU A 521 7.88 18.78 -13.31
N ASP A 522 7.73 18.44 -14.58
CA ASP A 522 8.68 18.72 -15.66
C ASP A 522 8.39 20.10 -16.28
N ASP A 523 9.28 21.08 -16.03
CA ASP A 523 9.15 22.49 -16.43
C ASP A 523 8.83 22.67 -17.94
N GLU A 524 9.37 21.82 -18.82
CA GLU A 524 9.08 21.90 -20.27
C GLU A 524 7.63 21.52 -20.58
N ARG A 525 7.06 20.57 -19.83
CA ARG A 525 5.68 20.10 -19.99
C ARG A 525 4.65 21.00 -19.32
N VAL A 526 5.06 21.81 -18.34
CA VAL A 526 4.16 22.75 -17.63
C VAL A 526 3.60 23.81 -18.57
N ALA A 527 4.40 24.33 -19.51
CA ALA A 527 3.98 25.38 -20.44
C ALA A 527 2.88 24.91 -21.42
N GLU A 528 2.88 23.62 -21.77
CA GLU A 528 1.90 23.01 -22.67
C GLU A 528 0.72 22.36 -21.94
N TRP A 529 0.75 22.32 -20.60
CA TRP A 529 -0.22 21.59 -19.81
C TRP A 529 -1.62 22.23 -19.88
N LYS A 530 -2.54 21.46 -20.46
CA LYS A 530 -3.96 21.81 -20.61
C LYS A 530 -4.81 20.67 -20.07
N PRO A 531 -5.23 20.70 -18.79
CA PRO A 531 -6.14 19.69 -18.28
C PRO A 531 -7.51 19.78 -18.98
N PRO A 532 -8.18 18.64 -19.22
CA PRO A 532 -9.49 18.60 -19.86
C PRO A 532 -10.56 19.23 -18.97
N ARG A 533 -11.63 19.78 -19.55
CA ARG A 533 -12.85 20.11 -18.78
C ARG A 533 -13.45 18.85 -18.17
N LEU A 534 -14.16 18.98 -17.06
CA LEU A 534 -14.72 17.85 -16.33
C LEU A 534 -16.26 17.88 -16.36
N GLU A 535 -16.87 16.78 -16.79
CA GLU A 535 -18.31 16.58 -16.67
C GLU A 535 -18.57 15.24 -15.95
N ILE A 536 -19.29 15.31 -14.83
CA ILE A 536 -19.62 14.15 -13.99
C ILE A 536 -21.13 13.95 -13.95
N LEU A 537 -21.59 12.81 -14.46
CA LEU A 537 -22.95 12.30 -14.33
C LEU A 537 -22.98 11.33 -13.15
N ALA A 538 -23.39 11.82 -11.98
CA ALA A 538 -23.39 11.09 -10.73
C ALA A 538 -24.77 10.47 -10.45
N HIS A 539 -24.81 9.14 -10.38
CA HIS A 539 -26.01 8.33 -10.20
C HIS A 539 -26.06 7.77 -8.78
N THR A 540 -27.18 8.01 -8.09
CA THR A 540 -27.36 7.69 -6.66
C THR A 540 -28.77 7.18 -6.41
N ALA A 541 -28.91 6.36 -5.37
CA ALA A 541 -30.20 5.82 -4.98
C ALA A 541 -31.12 6.93 -4.44
N SER A 542 -32.41 6.86 -4.81
CA SER A 542 -33.40 7.80 -4.30
C SER A 542 -33.57 7.67 -2.77
N PRO A 543 -33.83 8.77 -2.05
CA PRO A 543 -33.94 10.13 -2.57
C PRO A 543 -32.57 10.74 -2.87
N LEU A 544 -32.53 11.54 -3.93
CA LEU A 544 -31.31 12.15 -4.46
C LEU A 544 -30.77 13.19 -3.47
N PRO A 545 -29.45 13.19 -3.19
CA PRO A 545 -28.84 14.24 -2.41
C PRO A 545 -28.85 15.57 -3.17
N LEU A 546 -29.01 16.67 -2.45
CA LEU A 546 -28.93 18.03 -3.03
C LEU A 546 -27.53 18.35 -3.58
N ALA A 547 -26.49 17.76 -2.99
CA ALA A 547 -25.11 17.94 -3.39
C ALA A 547 -24.27 16.73 -2.97
N LEU A 548 -23.10 16.59 -3.60
CA LEU A 548 -22.05 15.66 -3.22
C LEU A 548 -20.87 16.48 -2.67
N PRO A 549 -20.70 16.59 -1.34
CA PRO A 549 -19.74 17.50 -0.73
C PRO A 549 -18.32 17.34 -1.28
N GLY A 550 -17.84 16.10 -1.44
CA GLY A 550 -16.50 15.85 -1.95
C GLY A 550 -16.25 16.34 -3.38
N LEU A 551 -17.25 16.24 -4.26
CA LEU A 551 -17.16 16.78 -5.62
C LEU A 551 -17.31 18.30 -5.66
N ARG A 552 -18.07 18.89 -4.72
CA ARG A 552 -18.15 20.35 -4.57
C ARG A 552 -16.80 20.92 -4.15
N THR A 553 -16.13 20.31 -3.18
CA THR A 553 -14.78 20.73 -2.76
C THR A 553 -13.80 20.68 -3.93
N LEU A 554 -13.79 19.60 -4.72
CA LEU A 554 -12.99 19.51 -5.93
C LEU A 554 -13.34 20.65 -6.91
N GLN A 555 -14.62 20.90 -7.16
CA GLN A 555 -15.05 21.97 -8.07
C GLN A 555 -14.53 23.34 -7.61
N GLU A 556 -14.62 23.65 -6.32
CA GLU A 556 -14.10 24.90 -5.74
C GLU A 556 -12.57 25.03 -5.85
N GLU A 557 -11.82 23.95 -5.65
CA GLU A 557 -10.37 23.90 -5.86
C GLU A 557 -10.00 24.15 -7.33
N LEU A 558 -10.68 23.48 -8.27
CA LEU A 558 -10.41 23.65 -9.70
C LEU A 558 -10.65 25.09 -10.18
N TYR A 559 -11.72 25.74 -9.71
CA TYR A 559 -11.98 27.15 -10.06
C TYR A 559 -11.01 28.13 -9.41
N ARG A 560 -10.33 27.75 -8.32
CA ARG A 560 -9.29 28.56 -7.69
C ARG A 560 -7.97 28.48 -8.45
N ASP A 561 -7.61 27.30 -8.92
CA ASP A 561 -6.28 27.01 -9.45
C ASP A 561 -6.19 27.22 -10.97
N ILE A 562 -7.30 27.17 -11.70
CA ILE A 562 -7.31 27.26 -13.16
C ILE A 562 -7.49 28.71 -13.63
N PRO A 563 -6.63 29.23 -14.53
CA PRO A 563 -6.68 30.63 -14.97
C PRO A 563 -8.03 31.04 -15.57
N SER A 564 -8.49 32.25 -15.19
CA SER A 564 -9.69 32.89 -15.75
C SER A 564 -9.51 33.13 -17.26
N GLY A 565 -10.39 32.53 -18.07
CA GLY A 565 -10.35 32.60 -19.55
C GLY A 565 -10.49 31.25 -20.25
N ARG A 566 -10.35 30.12 -19.52
CA ARG A 566 -10.54 28.76 -20.05
C ARG A 566 -11.98 28.23 -19.98
N TYR A 567 -12.90 28.98 -19.37
CA TYR A 567 -14.29 28.58 -19.17
C TYR A 567 -15.23 29.78 -19.24
N THR A 568 -16.51 29.53 -19.50
CA THR A 568 -17.58 30.55 -19.48
C THR A 568 -18.75 30.02 -18.66
N HIS A 569 -19.73 30.89 -18.33
CA HIS A 569 -20.94 30.43 -17.63
C HIS A 569 -21.74 29.39 -18.42
N LEU A 570 -21.63 29.38 -19.76
CA LEU A 570 -22.30 28.41 -20.63
C LEU A 570 -21.43 27.18 -20.93
N ALA A 571 -20.15 27.22 -20.55
CA ALA A 571 -19.19 26.14 -20.70
C ALA A 571 -18.33 26.06 -19.43
N PRO A 572 -18.91 25.62 -18.30
CA PRO A 572 -18.21 25.52 -17.02
C PRO A 572 -17.00 24.59 -17.15
N PHE A 573 -15.95 24.86 -16.37
CA PHE A 573 -14.77 23.99 -16.38
C PHE A 573 -15.06 22.63 -15.76
N CYS A 574 -15.84 22.61 -14.68
CA CYS A 574 -16.28 21.41 -13.98
C CYS A 574 -17.79 21.45 -13.77
N GLN A 575 -18.50 20.43 -14.25
CA GLN A 575 -19.94 20.24 -14.11
C GLN A 575 -20.24 18.92 -13.41
N VAL A 576 -21.17 18.94 -12.44
CA VAL A 576 -21.65 17.75 -11.74
C VAL A 576 -23.17 17.72 -11.83
N ALA A 577 -23.73 16.65 -12.37
CA ALA A 577 -25.16 16.39 -12.44
C ALA A 577 -25.51 15.19 -11.57
N ILE A 578 -26.42 15.35 -10.61
CA ILE A 578 -26.89 14.27 -9.73
C ILE A 578 -28.19 13.72 -10.31
N ARG A 579 -28.26 12.41 -10.52
CA ARG A 579 -29.35 11.72 -11.21
C ARG A 579 -29.75 10.42 -10.50
N PRO A 580 -30.97 9.91 -10.73
CA PRO A 580 -31.35 8.58 -10.25
C PRO A 580 -30.46 7.47 -10.85
N GLU A 581 -30.20 6.44 -10.06
CA GLU A 581 -29.50 5.23 -10.51
C GLU A 581 -30.17 4.57 -11.73
N ALA A 582 -31.51 4.60 -11.80
CA ALA A 582 -32.28 4.06 -12.93
C ALA A 582 -32.03 4.76 -14.29
N GLU A 583 -31.32 5.89 -14.28
CA GLU A 583 -30.94 6.65 -15.47
C GLU A 583 -29.47 6.43 -15.88
N ALA A 584 -28.72 5.57 -15.18
CA ALA A 584 -27.29 5.35 -15.44
C ALA A 584 -26.97 4.75 -16.84
N GLU A 585 -27.97 4.20 -17.52
CA GLU A 585 -27.88 3.68 -18.89
C GLU A 585 -28.39 4.69 -19.94
N ARG A 586 -28.97 5.81 -19.50
CA ARG A 586 -29.58 6.85 -20.35
C ARG A 586 -28.89 8.18 -20.12
N LEU A 587 -27.66 8.24 -20.63
CA LEU A 587 -26.77 9.37 -20.45
C LEU A 587 -27.19 10.53 -21.36
N PRO A 588 -27.43 11.74 -20.82
CA PRO A 588 -27.66 12.92 -21.65
C PRO A 588 -26.42 13.15 -22.53
N GLY A 589 -26.57 13.70 -23.73
CA GLY A 589 -25.41 14.06 -24.58
C GLY A 589 -24.60 12.90 -25.17
N GLY A 590 -25.00 11.64 -24.95
CA GLY A 590 -24.37 10.46 -25.55
C GLY A 590 -23.30 9.82 -24.67
N ASP A 591 -22.33 9.18 -25.31
CA ASP A 591 -21.28 8.37 -24.68
C ASP A 591 -20.39 9.19 -23.73
N VAL A 592 -19.67 8.46 -22.87
CA VAL A 592 -18.74 8.99 -21.88
C VAL A 592 -17.36 8.38 -22.06
N HIS A 593 -16.34 8.98 -21.47
CA HIS A 593 -14.98 8.45 -21.56
C HIS A 593 -14.80 7.31 -20.56
N LEU A 594 -15.28 7.49 -19.32
CA LEU A 594 -15.20 6.44 -18.30
C LEU A 594 -16.52 6.29 -17.54
N THR A 595 -16.88 5.03 -17.26
CA THR A 595 -17.86 4.71 -16.22
C THR A 595 -17.13 4.24 -14.96
N VAL A 596 -17.47 4.78 -13.79
CA VAL A 596 -16.98 4.33 -12.48
C VAL A 596 -18.15 3.75 -11.70
N VAL A 597 -18.10 2.45 -11.41
CA VAL A 597 -19.13 1.72 -10.63
C VAL A 597 -18.58 1.42 -9.25
N MET A 598 -19.30 1.78 -8.19
CA MET A 598 -18.91 1.52 -6.80
C MET A 598 -20.01 0.77 -6.06
N ASP A 599 -19.68 -0.35 -5.41
CA ASP A 599 -20.59 -1.08 -4.51
C ASP A 599 -22.02 -1.26 -5.07
N SER A 600 -22.14 -1.68 -6.33
CA SER A 600 -23.43 -1.82 -7.02
C SER A 600 -24.08 -3.19 -6.79
N ILE A 601 -23.35 -4.10 -6.14
CA ILE A 601 -23.72 -5.49 -5.95
C ILE A 601 -24.06 -5.75 -4.48
N ARG A 602 -25.23 -6.34 -4.25
CA ARG A 602 -25.72 -6.68 -2.89
C ARG A 602 -25.67 -8.19 -2.67
N PRO A 603 -24.98 -8.67 -1.63
CA PRO A 603 -24.98 -10.08 -1.26
C PRO A 603 -26.22 -10.44 -0.45
N THR A 604 -26.42 -11.75 -0.27
CA THR A 604 -27.35 -12.36 0.67
C THR A 604 -26.60 -13.29 1.62
N LEU A 605 -27.14 -13.53 2.82
CA LEU A 605 -26.57 -14.50 3.76
C LEU A 605 -27.09 -15.89 3.45
N GLN A 606 -26.20 -16.86 3.27
CA GLN A 606 -26.55 -18.27 3.10
C GLN A 606 -25.57 -19.17 3.86
N ALA A 607 -25.89 -20.45 3.96
CA ALA A 607 -24.95 -21.47 4.38
C ALA A 607 -24.22 -22.03 3.15
N ALA A 608 -22.93 -22.35 3.31
CA ALA A 608 -22.14 -23.00 2.27
C ALA A 608 -21.17 -24.02 2.86
N THR A 609 -20.91 -25.11 2.12
CA THR A 609 -19.98 -26.17 2.53
C THR A 609 -18.57 -25.63 2.73
N VAL A 610 -17.95 -26.00 3.86
CA VAL A 610 -16.55 -25.70 4.14
C VAL A 610 -15.65 -26.51 3.21
N ASP A 611 -14.77 -25.83 2.48
CA ASP A 611 -13.78 -26.45 1.60
C ASP A 611 -12.56 -26.89 2.43
N PRO A 612 -12.22 -28.19 2.52
CA PRO A 612 -11.08 -28.66 3.30
C PRO A 612 -9.72 -28.33 2.65
N SER A 613 -9.68 -27.87 1.40
CA SER A 613 -8.46 -27.57 0.64
C SER A 613 -8.01 -26.11 0.69
N ALA A 614 -8.83 -25.23 1.26
CA ALA A 614 -8.60 -23.79 1.29
C ALA A 614 -8.69 -23.23 2.72
N ASP A 615 -7.94 -22.16 3.01
CA ASP A 615 -8.01 -21.50 4.31
C ASP A 615 -8.07 -19.98 4.16
N SER A 616 -9.02 -19.39 4.87
CA SER A 616 -9.22 -17.94 4.98
C SER A 616 -8.30 -17.30 6.01
N CYS A 617 -7.78 -18.11 6.93
CA CYS A 617 -6.83 -17.70 7.93
C CYS A 617 -5.39 -17.76 7.39
N SER A 618 -4.60 -16.75 7.72
CA SER A 618 -3.17 -16.65 7.40
C SER A 618 -2.44 -15.85 8.48
N PHE A 619 -1.10 -15.86 8.44
CA PHE A 619 -0.25 -15.07 9.33
C PHE A 619 -0.67 -15.20 10.81
N TYR A 620 -0.63 -16.44 11.33
CA TYR A 620 -0.97 -16.79 12.71
C TYR A 620 -2.43 -16.51 13.14
N GLY A 621 -3.34 -16.23 12.22
CA GLY A 621 -4.71 -15.79 12.50
C GLY A 621 -4.89 -14.27 12.49
N LEU A 622 -3.84 -13.50 12.23
CA LEU A 622 -3.91 -12.04 12.18
C LEU A 622 -4.46 -11.50 10.85
N LEU A 623 -4.63 -12.37 9.84
CA LEU A 623 -5.20 -12.03 8.53
C LEU A 623 -6.34 -13.00 8.18
N MET A 624 -7.56 -12.46 8.06
CA MET A 624 -8.81 -13.21 7.79
C MET A 624 -9.47 -12.74 6.48
N ARG A 625 -9.37 -13.54 5.42
CA ARG A 625 -9.83 -13.18 4.06
C ARG A 625 -11.11 -13.89 3.66
N LEU A 626 -11.94 -13.23 2.88
CA LEU A 626 -13.02 -13.88 2.14
C LEU A 626 -12.45 -14.54 0.88
N LEU A 627 -12.72 -15.82 0.72
CA LEU A 627 -12.35 -16.58 -0.46
C LEU A 627 -13.56 -16.65 -1.40
N PRO A 628 -13.46 -16.10 -2.63
CA PRO A 628 -14.52 -16.19 -3.62
C PRO A 628 -14.52 -17.56 -4.30
N TYR A 629 -15.69 -18.15 -4.44
CA TYR A 629 -15.96 -19.33 -5.28
C TYR A 629 -16.92 -18.91 -6.38
N PHE A 630 -16.52 -19.12 -7.63
CA PHE A 630 -17.29 -18.69 -8.79
C PHE A 630 -17.96 -19.88 -9.47
N GLU A 631 -19.25 -19.71 -9.74
CA GLU A 631 -20.08 -20.64 -10.50
C GLU A 631 -20.82 -19.89 -11.60
N SER A 632 -20.92 -20.51 -12.76
CA SER A 632 -21.61 -19.96 -13.93
C SER A 632 -22.69 -20.93 -14.41
N SER A 633 -23.82 -20.39 -14.83
CA SER A 633 -24.84 -21.12 -15.59
C SER A 633 -25.36 -20.26 -16.76
N GLU A 634 -26.31 -20.78 -17.52
CA GLU A 634 -26.88 -20.06 -18.66
C GLU A 634 -27.50 -18.72 -18.23
N GLY A 635 -26.83 -17.62 -18.59
CA GLY A 635 -27.31 -16.26 -18.32
C GLY A 635 -27.13 -15.78 -16.88
N THR A 636 -26.53 -16.58 -15.97
CA THR A 636 -26.29 -16.18 -14.58
C THR A 636 -24.85 -16.42 -14.13
N ALA A 637 -24.41 -15.57 -13.19
CA ALA A 637 -23.07 -15.61 -12.61
C ALA A 637 -23.18 -15.50 -11.10
N ARG A 638 -22.65 -16.48 -10.37
CA ARG A 638 -22.81 -16.62 -8.94
C ARG A 638 -21.44 -16.64 -8.24
N TRP A 639 -21.31 -15.85 -7.19
CA TRP A 639 -20.14 -15.86 -6.31
C TRP A 639 -20.57 -16.18 -4.88
N GLU A 640 -19.84 -17.10 -4.28
CA GLU A 640 -19.88 -17.34 -2.86
C GLU A 640 -18.61 -16.80 -2.19
N HIS A 641 -18.77 -15.86 -1.27
CA HIS A 641 -17.66 -15.30 -0.48
C HIS A 641 -17.67 -15.95 0.89
N ARG A 642 -16.78 -16.92 1.05
CA ARG A 642 -16.71 -17.75 2.25
C ARG A 642 -15.58 -17.29 3.17
N MET A 643 -15.89 -17.13 4.44
CA MET A 643 -14.87 -17.16 5.50
C MET A 643 -14.59 -18.64 5.84
N ASN A 644 -13.83 -19.29 4.97
CA ASN A 644 -13.56 -20.72 4.98
C ASN A 644 -12.49 -21.10 6.02
N LEU A 645 -12.92 -21.65 7.16
CA LEU A 645 -12.05 -21.99 8.31
C LEU A 645 -12.18 -23.49 8.70
N PRO A 646 -11.73 -24.43 7.86
CA PRO A 646 -11.82 -25.86 8.13
C PRO A 646 -11.03 -26.26 9.40
N ALA A 647 -11.62 -27.15 10.20
CA ALA A 647 -11.01 -27.68 11.41
C ALA A 647 -9.88 -28.69 11.12
N SER A 648 -9.88 -29.32 9.94
CA SER A 648 -8.87 -30.30 9.51
C SER A 648 -7.53 -29.67 9.13
N ILE A 649 -7.50 -28.37 8.84
CA ILE A 649 -6.30 -27.66 8.42
C ILE A 649 -5.42 -27.34 9.62
N ASN A 650 -4.15 -27.76 9.56
CA ASN A 650 -3.13 -27.40 10.53
C ASN A 650 -2.49 -26.06 10.15
N ARG A 651 -2.65 -25.06 11.01
CA ARG A 651 -2.20 -23.68 10.78
C ARG A 651 -0.87 -23.42 11.47
N GLU A 652 -0.06 -22.55 10.87
CA GLU A 652 1.13 -22.02 11.54
C GLU A 652 0.73 -21.32 12.84
N ARG A 653 1.30 -21.77 13.96
CA ARG A 653 0.94 -21.27 15.28
C ARG A 653 1.67 -19.98 15.57
N HIS A 654 0.98 -19.05 16.23
CA HIS A 654 1.57 -17.80 16.68
C HIS A 654 2.87 -18.03 17.48
N PRO A 655 3.96 -17.30 17.18
CA PRO A 655 5.29 -17.63 17.66
C PRO A 655 5.53 -17.29 19.15
N VAL A 656 4.69 -16.44 19.76
CA VAL A 656 4.77 -16.13 21.21
C VAL A 656 3.86 -17.06 22.01
N ILE A 657 2.53 -16.95 21.84
CA ILE A 657 1.55 -17.87 22.44
C ILE A 657 0.84 -18.67 21.35
N PRO A 658 1.13 -19.98 21.20
CA PRO A 658 0.59 -20.79 20.11
C PRO A 658 -0.93 -20.88 20.05
N SER A 659 -1.64 -20.67 21.16
CA SER A 659 -3.10 -20.77 21.22
C SER A 659 -3.83 -19.58 20.58
N TYR A 660 -3.18 -18.44 20.33
CA TYR A 660 -3.82 -17.29 19.68
C TYR A 660 -4.47 -17.65 18.35
N THR A 661 -3.74 -18.40 17.53
CA THR A 661 -4.22 -18.83 16.20
C THR A 661 -5.52 -19.61 16.31
N ASN A 662 -5.59 -20.58 17.22
CA ASN A 662 -6.80 -21.38 17.42
C ASN A 662 -7.93 -20.53 18.03
N THR A 663 -7.66 -19.72 19.04
CA THR A 663 -8.69 -18.85 19.65
C THR A 663 -9.34 -17.91 18.63
N LEU A 664 -8.54 -17.32 17.73
CA LEU A 664 -9.04 -16.44 16.66
C LEU A 664 -9.90 -17.19 15.64
N VAL A 665 -9.39 -18.33 15.16
CA VAL A 665 -10.07 -19.16 14.14
C VAL A 665 -11.34 -19.80 14.69
N ASP A 666 -11.25 -20.41 15.87
CA ASP A 666 -12.38 -21.10 16.50
C ASP A 666 -13.45 -20.11 16.96
N GLY A 667 -13.05 -18.92 17.43
CA GLY A 667 -13.97 -17.84 17.78
C GLY A 667 -14.78 -17.35 16.57
N GLN A 668 -14.13 -17.13 15.42
CA GLN A 668 -14.80 -16.78 14.16
C GLN A 668 -15.73 -17.90 13.69
N ARG A 669 -15.28 -19.17 13.75
CA ARG A 669 -16.12 -20.32 13.39
C ARG A 669 -17.37 -20.40 14.26
N ALA A 670 -17.22 -20.29 15.58
CA ALA A 670 -18.33 -20.32 16.53
C ALA A 670 -19.32 -19.18 16.29
N MET A 671 -18.82 -17.98 16.00
CA MET A 671 -19.64 -16.80 15.66
C MET A 671 -20.45 -17.03 14.39
N MET A 672 -19.84 -17.52 13.31
CA MET A 672 -20.57 -17.81 12.06
C MET A 672 -21.66 -18.86 12.26
N GLN A 673 -21.39 -19.93 13.00
CA GLN A 673 -22.38 -20.96 13.33
C GLN A 673 -23.52 -20.39 14.17
N ALA A 674 -23.21 -19.59 15.20
CA ALA A 674 -24.21 -18.97 16.05
C ALA A 674 -25.12 -18.01 15.27
N ILE A 675 -24.57 -17.27 14.31
CA ILE A 675 -25.36 -16.39 13.43
C ILE A 675 -26.31 -17.19 12.56
N LEU A 676 -25.86 -18.27 11.90
CA LEU A 676 -26.75 -19.11 11.09
C LEU A 676 -27.95 -19.63 11.90
N ARG A 677 -27.70 -20.05 13.16
CA ARG A 677 -28.77 -20.47 14.09
C ARG A 677 -29.74 -19.32 14.40
N CYS A 678 -29.23 -18.14 14.78
CA CYS A 678 -30.06 -16.98 15.08
C CYS A 678 -30.85 -16.46 13.87
N GLN A 679 -30.38 -16.71 12.64
CA GLN A 679 -31.06 -16.37 11.40
C GLN A 679 -32.00 -17.47 10.89
N HIS A 680 -32.14 -18.57 11.64
CA HIS A 680 -32.90 -19.76 11.26
C HIS A 680 -32.52 -20.33 9.88
N ILE A 681 -31.25 -20.16 9.50
CA ILE A 681 -30.70 -20.73 8.26
C ILE A 681 -30.28 -22.16 8.59
N SER A 682 -31.00 -23.13 8.01
CA SER A 682 -30.66 -24.55 8.13
C SER A 682 -29.28 -24.81 7.54
N ALA A 683 -28.35 -25.27 8.37
CA ALA A 683 -26.98 -25.58 7.99
C ALA A 683 -26.54 -26.91 8.62
N ALA A 684 -25.83 -27.72 7.85
CA ALA A 684 -25.14 -28.90 8.39
C ALA A 684 -23.90 -28.48 9.19
N GLU A 685 -23.37 -29.38 10.03
CA GLU A 685 -22.13 -29.13 10.79
C GLU A 685 -20.92 -28.83 9.89
N THR A 686 -20.97 -29.26 8.63
CA THR A 686 -19.93 -29.04 7.61
C THR A 686 -20.12 -27.75 6.80
N GLU A 687 -21.17 -26.97 7.07
CA GLU A 687 -21.46 -25.71 6.39
C GLU A 687 -21.12 -24.52 7.28
N THR A 688 -20.88 -23.35 6.70
CA THR A 688 -20.57 -22.10 7.41
C THR A 688 -21.30 -20.92 6.77
N ALA A 689 -21.38 -19.80 7.49
CA ALA A 689 -21.96 -18.57 6.97
C ALA A 689 -21.17 -18.07 5.75
N CYS A 690 -21.91 -17.71 4.71
CA CYS A 690 -21.37 -17.28 3.42
C CYS A 690 -22.19 -16.10 2.87
N LEU A 691 -21.51 -15.18 2.18
CA LEU A 691 -22.17 -14.11 1.44
C LEU A 691 -22.28 -14.52 -0.02
N VAL A 692 -23.50 -14.61 -0.52
CA VAL A 692 -23.79 -15.07 -1.88
C VAL A 692 -24.28 -13.91 -2.74
N VAL A 693 -23.65 -13.74 -3.88
CA VAL A 693 -24.06 -12.82 -4.95
C VAL A 693 -24.47 -13.63 -6.15
N GLU A 694 -25.63 -13.30 -6.72
CA GLU A 694 -26.07 -13.83 -8.00
C GLU A 694 -26.42 -12.68 -8.95
N LEU A 695 -25.75 -12.63 -10.10
CA LEU A 695 -26.04 -11.69 -11.17
C LEU A 695 -26.89 -12.40 -12.22
N GLY A 696 -28.14 -11.96 -12.35
CA GLY A 696 -29.04 -12.40 -13.41
C GLY A 696 -28.80 -11.69 -14.75
N PRO A 697 -29.54 -12.08 -15.81
CA PRO A 697 -29.36 -11.55 -17.16
C PRO A 697 -29.50 -10.03 -17.26
N GLU A 698 -30.42 -9.42 -16.49
CA GLU A 698 -30.64 -7.98 -16.48
C GLU A 698 -29.41 -7.20 -16.02
N LYS A 699 -28.78 -7.64 -14.92
CA LYS A 699 -27.60 -6.98 -14.37
C LYS A 699 -26.39 -7.14 -15.29
N ILE A 700 -26.27 -8.29 -15.94
CA ILE A 700 -25.22 -8.55 -16.94
C ILE A 700 -25.42 -7.67 -18.18
N MET A 701 -26.65 -7.55 -18.68
CA MET A 701 -26.97 -6.64 -19.78
C MET A 701 -26.69 -5.18 -19.42
N GLN A 702 -27.00 -4.77 -18.20
CA GLN A 702 -26.65 -3.45 -17.68
C GLN A 702 -25.12 -3.23 -17.70
N MET A 703 -24.33 -4.20 -17.23
CA MET A 703 -22.87 -4.12 -17.29
C MET A 703 -22.35 -4.04 -18.73
N GLU A 704 -22.91 -4.80 -19.67
CA GLU A 704 -22.57 -4.67 -21.10
C GLU A 704 -22.91 -3.29 -21.66
N ARG A 705 -24.03 -2.68 -21.24
CA ARG A 705 -24.41 -1.32 -21.66
C ARG A 705 -23.41 -0.28 -21.18
N TYR A 706 -22.88 -0.38 -19.96
CA TYR A 706 -21.83 0.52 -19.49
C TYR A 706 -20.58 0.46 -20.36
N HIS A 707 -20.20 -0.73 -20.84
CA HIS A 707 -19.06 -0.91 -21.75
C HIS A 707 -19.35 -0.45 -23.19
N HIS A 708 -20.62 -0.33 -23.58
CA HIS A 708 -21.00 0.26 -24.87
C HIS A 708 -20.98 1.78 -24.81
N LEU A 709 -21.36 2.36 -23.67
CA LEU A 709 -21.45 3.81 -23.47
C LEU A 709 -20.12 4.44 -23.04
N SER A 710 -19.07 3.64 -22.77
CA SER A 710 -17.81 4.11 -22.20
C SER A 710 -16.61 3.45 -22.83
N ASP A 711 -15.49 4.17 -22.88
CA ASP A 711 -14.22 3.55 -23.29
C ASP A 711 -13.71 2.59 -22.24
N TRP A 712 -13.64 3.06 -21.00
CA TRP A 712 -13.20 2.28 -19.83
C TRP A 712 -14.31 2.20 -18.79
N VAL A 713 -14.45 1.04 -18.18
CA VAL A 713 -15.31 0.82 -17.01
C VAL A 713 -14.42 0.47 -15.83
N VAL A 714 -14.41 1.31 -14.81
CA VAL A 714 -13.72 1.07 -13.56
C VAL A 714 -14.73 0.60 -12.52
N SER A 715 -14.56 -0.61 -12.01
CA SER A 715 -15.46 -1.20 -11.00
C SER A 715 -14.73 -1.33 -9.66
N LEU A 716 -15.29 -0.75 -8.61
CA LEU A 716 -14.82 -0.82 -7.23
C LEU A 716 -15.83 -1.64 -6.44
N GLU A 717 -15.63 -2.95 -6.45
CA GLU A 717 -16.60 -3.92 -5.96
C GLU A 717 -15.95 -4.86 -4.94
N ARG A 718 -16.72 -5.23 -3.92
CA ARG A 718 -16.28 -6.19 -2.91
C ARG A 718 -16.67 -7.62 -3.24
N PHE A 719 -17.82 -7.79 -3.89
CA PHE A 719 -18.47 -9.09 -4.03
C PHE A 719 -18.58 -9.61 -5.48
N SER A 720 -18.08 -8.88 -6.49
CA SER A 720 -17.83 -9.46 -7.82
C SER A 720 -16.38 -9.85 -8.01
N GLY A 721 -16.17 -11.00 -8.65
CA GLY A 721 -14.86 -11.45 -9.08
C GLY A 721 -14.49 -10.99 -10.49
N ILE A 722 -13.26 -11.29 -10.88
CA ILE A 722 -12.74 -11.06 -12.23
C ILE A 722 -13.23 -12.07 -13.25
N ASP A 723 -13.89 -13.14 -12.81
CA ASP A 723 -14.15 -14.35 -13.61
C ASP A 723 -15.00 -14.09 -14.85
N LEU A 724 -15.92 -13.13 -14.80
CA LEU A 724 -16.69 -12.67 -15.98
C LEU A 724 -15.79 -12.15 -17.11
N TYR A 725 -14.67 -11.53 -16.74
CA TYR A 725 -13.77 -10.82 -17.65
C TYR A 725 -12.48 -11.61 -17.94
N ASP A 726 -12.12 -12.56 -17.09
CA ASP A 726 -10.82 -13.24 -17.10
C ASP A 726 -10.93 -14.78 -17.06
N ASN A 727 -12.03 -15.36 -17.54
CA ASN A 727 -12.20 -16.82 -17.65
C ASN A 727 -12.51 -17.29 -19.09
N PRO A 728 -11.50 -17.48 -19.97
CA PRO A 728 -11.73 -17.91 -21.35
C PRO A 728 -12.10 -19.40 -21.51
N ARG A 729 -12.00 -20.20 -20.43
CA ARG A 729 -12.41 -21.62 -20.40
C ARG A 729 -13.88 -21.82 -20.04
N ASP A 730 -14.49 -20.81 -19.44
CA ASP A 730 -15.89 -20.87 -19.05
C ASP A 730 -16.82 -21.05 -20.26
N VAL A 731 -17.71 -22.03 -20.22
CA VAL A 731 -18.59 -22.33 -21.36
C VAL A 731 -19.61 -21.20 -21.57
N HIS A 732 -20.11 -20.60 -20.48
CA HIS A 732 -21.17 -19.60 -20.53
C HIS A 732 -20.61 -18.19 -20.79
N TRP A 733 -19.41 -17.89 -20.26
CA TRP A 733 -18.85 -16.53 -20.24
C TRP A 733 -17.57 -16.35 -21.08
N SER A 734 -17.10 -17.38 -21.78
CA SER A 734 -15.93 -17.26 -22.69
C SER A 734 -16.05 -16.14 -23.72
N ARG A 735 -17.27 -15.83 -24.17
CA ARG A 735 -17.51 -14.71 -25.11
C ARG A 735 -17.18 -13.37 -24.47
N LEU A 736 -17.69 -13.10 -23.26
CA LEU A 736 -17.43 -11.85 -22.53
C LEU A 736 -15.96 -11.72 -22.14
N SER A 737 -15.38 -12.80 -21.62
CA SER A 737 -13.97 -12.81 -21.22
C SER A 737 -13.01 -12.65 -22.40
N ARG A 738 -13.41 -13.00 -23.63
CA ARG A 738 -12.64 -12.68 -24.85
C ARG A 738 -12.87 -11.26 -25.36
N LYS A 739 -14.10 -10.75 -25.21
CA LYS A 739 -14.52 -9.42 -25.64
C LYS A 739 -13.78 -8.32 -24.86
N TYR A 740 -13.74 -8.43 -23.54
CA TYR A 740 -13.17 -7.39 -22.68
C TYR A 740 -11.69 -7.63 -22.37
N LEU A 741 -10.95 -6.55 -22.19
CA LEU A 741 -9.60 -6.54 -21.62
C LEU A 741 -9.68 -6.03 -20.19
N LEU A 742 -8.99 -6.71 -19.27
CA LEU A 742 -9.02 -6.43 -17.84
C LEU A 742 -7.64 -6.01 -17.36
N ASP A 743 -7.51 -4.78 -16.86
CA ASP A 743 -6.44 -4.43 -15.93
C ASP A 743 -6.86 -4.86 -14.52
N TYR A 744 -6.15 -5.86 -13.99
CA TYR A 744 -6.26 -6.24 -12.59
C TYR A 744 -4.95 -6.85 -12.11
N VAL A 745 -4.54 -6.45 -10.92
CA VAL A 745 -3.39 -6.99 -10.20
C VAL A 745 -3.82 -7.25 -8.76
N PRO A 746 -3.60 -8.47 -8.23
CA PRO A 746 -3.99 -8.79 -6.87
C PRO A 746 -3.09 -8.03 -5.88
N GLU A 747 -3.69 -7.50 -4.82
CA GLU A 747 -2.98 -6.81 -3.76
C GLU A 747 -2.79 -7.67 -2.51
N PHE A 748 -1.93 -7.23 -1.59
CA PHE A 748 -1.76 -7.89 -0.29
C PHE A 748 -3.08 -8.02 0.51
N LEU A 749 -3.91 -6.96 0.46
CA LEU A 749 -5.20 -6.91 1.13
C LEU A 749 -6.34 -7.51 0.28
N ASP A 750 -6.03 -8.16 -0.86
CA ASP A 750 -7.05 -8.83 -1.66
C ASP A 750 -7.79 -9.89 -0.82
N GLY A 751 -9.12 -9.90 -0.92
CA GLY A 751 -10.02 -10.69 -0.08
C GLY A 751 -10.32 -10.11 1.30
N LEU A 752 -9.71 -8.98 1.70
CA LEU A 752 -10.06 -8.28 2.95
C LEU A 752 -11.16 -7.22 2.72
N GLY A 753 -11.20 -6.59 1.54
CA GLY A 753 -12.24 -5.63 1.17
C GLY A 753 -12.37 -5.37 -0.34
N HIS A 754 -12.42 -4.11 -0.79
CA HIS A 754 -12.72 -3.77 -2.19
C HIS A 754 -11.63 -4.19 -3.19
N ARG A 755 -12.05 -4.50 -4.44
CA ARG A 755 -11.19 -4.69 -5.60
C ARG A 755 -11.46 -3.62 -6.63
N MET A 756 -10.41 -3.08 -7.26
CA MET A 756 -10.52 -2.20 -8.42
C MET A 756 -10.26 -2.99 -9.71
N LEU A 757 -11.27 -3.09 -10.57
CA LEU A 757 -11.18 -3.70 -11.90
C LEU A 757 -11.27 -2.60 -12.95
N VAL A 758 -10.36 -2.57 -13.93
CA VAL A 758 -10.53 -1.70 -15.10
C VAL A 758 -10.75 -2.56 -16.33
N THR A 759 -11.88 -2.37 -16.99
CA THR A 759 -12.25 -3.14 -18.18
C THR A 759 -12.49 -2.23 -19.38
N THR A 760 -12.14 -2.71 -20.58
CA THR A 760 -12.44 -2.01 -21.83
C THR A 760 -12.94 -2.96 -22.92
N SER A 761 -13.84 -2.44 -23.75
CA SER A 761 -14.36 -3.08 -24.97
C SER A 761 -13.54 -2.76 -26.23
N HIS A 762 -12.64 -1.76 -26.17
CA HIS A 762 -11.83 -1.27 -27.29
C HIS A 762 -10.62 -2.16 -27.59
N ARG A 763 -10.90 -3.42 -27.94
CA ARG A 763 -9.89 -4.42 -28.29
C ARG A 763 -9.20 -4.13 -29.62
N GLU A 764 -9.92 -3.56 -30.58
CA GLU A 764 -9.45 -3.36 -31.96
C GLU A 764 -8.23 -2.44 -32.05
N GLU A 765 -8.19 -1.39 -31.23
CA GLU A 765 -7.06 -0.44 -31.17
C GLU A 765 -5.77 -1.14 -30.72
N ILE A 766 -5.86 -1.99 -29.70
CA ILE A 766 -4.73 -2.77 -29.18
C ILE A 766 -4.26 -3.77 -30.23
N GLU A 767 -5.19 -4.45 -30.90
CA GLU A 767 -4.82 -5.39 -31.98
C GLU A 767 -4.11 -4.66 -33.13
N GLU A 768 -4.52 -3.45 -33.50
CA GLU A 768 -3.83 -2.66 -34.52
C GLU A 768 -2.40 -2.27 -34.09
N MET A 769 -2.20 -1.86 -32.84
CA MET A 769 -0.85 -1.58 -32.33
C MET A 769 0.04 -2.81 -32.28
N LEU A 770 -0.49 -3.95 -31.82
CA LEU A 770 0.23 -5.22 -31.82
C LEU A 770 0.56 -5.69 -33.24
N ARG A 771 -0.36 -5.51 -34.20
CA ARG A 771 -0.14 -5.83 -35.62
C ARG A 771 1.05 -5.07 -36.19
N ARG A 772 1.15 -3.76 -35.92
CA ARG A 772 2.29 -2.93 -36.34
C ARG A 772 3.59 -3.39 -35.70
N ALA A 773 3.61 -3.61 -34.39
CA ALA A 773 4.78 -4.10 -33.70
C ALA A 773 5.24 -5.49 -34.18
N MET A 774 4.30 -6.39 -34.52
CA MET A 774 4.61 -7.69 -35.11
C MET A 774 5.29 -7.54 -36.48
N HIS A 775 4.80 -6.63 -37.32
CA HIS A 775 5.41 -6.33 -38.62
C HIS A 775 6.84 -5.80 -38.48
N GLU A 776 7.07 -4.85 -37.56
CA GLU A 776 8.40 -4.30 -37.30
C GLU A 776 9.40 -5.34 -36.78
N LEU A 777 8.93 -6.34 -36.02
CA LEU A 777 9.75 -7.44 -35.51
C LEU A 777 9.98 -8.55 -36.55
N GLY A 778 9.37 -8.45 -37.75
CA GLY A 778 9.56 -9.40 -38.84
C GLY A 778 8.71 -10.67 -38.74
N PHE A 779 7.62 -10.67 -37.97
CA PHE A 779 6.67 -11.78 -37.95
C PHE A 779 5.78 -11.78 -39.20
N ALA A 780 5.45 -12.96 -39.72
CA ALA A 780 4.57 -13.11 -40.87
C ALA A 780 3.14 -12.63 -40.53
N GLN A 781 2.52 -11.90 -41.45
CA GLN A 781 1.13 -11.45 -41.32
C GLN A 781 0.17 -12.60 -41.65
N VAL A 782 -0.27 -13.32 -40.62
CA VAL A 782 -1.43 -14.21 -40.70
C VAL A 782 -2.51 -13.58 -39.84
N ASP A 783 -3.69 -13.32 -40.40
CA ASP A 783 -4.75 -12.51 -39.78
C ASP A 783 -5.12 -12.97 -38.35
N GLU A 784 -5.05 -14.27 -38.07
CA GLU A 784 -5.33 -14.83 -36.74
C GLU A 784 -4.22 -14.60 -35.69
N SER A 785 -2.99 -14.25 -36.10
CA SER A 785 -1.81 -14.25 -35.22
C SER A 785 -1.86 -13.19 -34.14
N VAL A 786 -2.43 -12.01 -34.43
CA VAL A 786 -2.50 -10.90 -33.47
C VAL A 786 -3.44 -11.26 -32.33
N GLY A 787 -4.60 -11.85 -32.64
CA GLY A 787 -5.55 -12.33 -31.64
C GLY A 787 -4.95 -13.42 -30.75
N VAL A 788 -4.09 -14.28 -31.31
CA VAL A 788 -3.34 -15.30 -30.55
C VAL A 788 -2.30 -14.68 -29.62
N VAL A 789 -1.51 -13.70 -30.08
CA VAL A 789 -0.55 -12.99 -29.24
C VAL A 789 -1.27 -12.28 -28.09
N LEU A 790 -2.37 -11.60 -28.37
CA LEU A 790 -3.20 -10.94 -27.36
C LEU A 790 -3.76 -11.96 -26.35
N GLN A 791 -4.20 -13.14 -26.80
CA GLN A 791 -4.66 -14.21 -25.91
C GLN A 791 -3.54 -14.71 -24.98
N HIS A 792 -2.31 -14.82 -25.47
CA HIS A 792 -1.16 -15.16 -24.64
C HIS A 792 -0.83 -14.06 -23.64
N LEU A 793 -0.85 -12.79 -24.05
CA LEU A 793 -0.66 -11.64 -23.16
C LEU A 793 -1.70 -11.61 -22.05
N LYS A 794 -2.98 -11.80 -22.36
CA LYS A 794 -4.07 -11.89 -21.37
C LYS A 794 -3.83 -13.00 -20.34
N GLY A 795 -3.25 -14.13 -20.78
CA GLY A 795 -2.87 -15.22 -19.88
C GLY A 795 -1.73 -14.89 -18.92
N ILE A 796 -0.89 -13.90 -19.26
CA ILE A 796 0.15 -13.36 -18.37
C ILE A 796 -0.47 -12.26 -17.48
N SER A 797 -0.94 -11.18 -18.10
CA SER A 797 -1.65 -10.08 -17.47
C SER A 797 -2.33 -9.20 -18.52
N GLY A 798 -3.60 -8.84 -18.31
CA GLY A 798 -4.29 -7.88 -19.17
C GLY A 798 -3.71 -6.46 -19.10
N ARG A 799 -2.99 -6.09 -18.02
CA ARG A 799 -2.25 -4.82 -17.93
C ARG A 799 -1.18 -4.70 -19.02
N LEU A 800 -0.52 -5.80 -19.38
CA LEU A 800 0.49 -5.82 -20.45
C LEU A 800 -0.12 -5.51 -21.82
N ALA A 801 -1.36 -5.98 -22.05
CA ALA A 801 -2.09 -5.66 -23.27
C ALA A 801 -2.43 -4.17 -23.35
N LEU A 802 -2.88 -3.57 -22.23
CA LEU A 802 -3.16 -2.13 -22.17
C LEU A 802 -1.89 -1.27 -22.25
N HIS A 803 -0.77 -1.75 -21.71
CA HIS A 803 0.52 -1.07 -21.83
C HIS A 803 1.01 -0.94 -23.28
N ALA A 804 0.56 -1.82 -24.19
CA ALA A 804 0.86 -1.68 -25.61
C ALA A 804 0.36 -0.34 -26.19
N LEU A 805 -0.70 0.25 -25.61
CA LEU A 805 -1.25 1.55 -26.04
C LEU A 805 -0.32 2.75 -25.76
N ARG A 806 0.72 2.58 -24.94
CA ARG A 806 1.61 3.70 -24.58
C ARG A 806 2.55 4.12 -25.71
N GLY A 807 2.75 3.26 -26.72
CA GLY A 807 3.57 3.55 -27.88
C GLY A 807 4.33 2.34 -28.42
N ASP A 808 5.04 2.54 -29.52
CA ASP A 808 5.64 1.46 -30.32
C ASP A 808 6.64 0.59 -29.53
N ALA A 809 7.43 1.20 -28.64
CA ALA A 809 8.39 0.45 -27.84
C ALA A 809 7.70 -0.55 -26.90
N SER A 810 6.63 -0.12 -26.22
CA SER A 810 5.83 -0.97 -25.33
C SER A 810 5.04 -2.02 -26.10
N ALA A 811 4.55 -1.69 -27.30
CA ALA A 811 3.91 -2.66 -28.18
C ALA A 811 4.89 -3.77 -28.63
N ARG A 812 6.13 -3.43 -29.00
CA ARG A 812 7.18 -4.42 -29.34
C ARG A 812 7.53 -5.32 -28.16
N GLU A 813 7.61 -4.76 -26.96
CA GLU A 813 7.86 -5.52 -25.72
C GLU A 813 6.73 -6.51 -25.45
N ALA A 814 5.47 -6.05 -25.53
CA ALA A 814 4.30 -6.90 -25.38
C ALA A 814 4.27 -8.04 -26.42
N VAL A 815 4.53 -7.75 -27.69
CA VAL A 815 4.62 -8.79 -28.74
C VAL A 815 5.71 -9.80 -28.40
N ALA A 816 6.91 -9.35 -28.04
CA ALA A 816 8.03 -10.24 -27.72
C ALA A 816 7.70 -11.18 -26.54
N LEU A 817 7.05 -10.64 -25.51
CA LEU A 817 6.61 -11.40 -24.35
C LEU A 817 5.51 -12.40 -24.70
N GLY A 818 4.49 -11.99 -25.47
CA GLY A 818 3.42 -12.87 -25.92
C GLY A 818 3.93 -14.03 -26.79
N VAL A 819 4.86 -13.76 -27.71
CA VAL A 819 5.51 -14.78 -28.54
C VAL A 819 6.36 -15.72 -27.70
N THR A 820 7.11 -15.20 -26.71
CA THR A 820 7.90 -16.03 -25.79
C THR A 820 7.01 -16.98 -24.98
N ALA A 821 5.89 -16.48 -24.45
CA ALA A 821 4.92 -17.31 -23.75
C ALA A 821 4.30 -18.38 -24.67
N ALA A 822 3.97 -18.03 -25.92
CA ALA A 822 3.49 -18.98 -26.91
C ALA A 822 4.52 -20.09 -27.20
N TYR A 823 5.79 -19.72 -27.36
CA TYR A 823 6.90 -20.65 -27.57
C TYR A 823 7.09 -21.62 -26.38
N LEU A 824 7.15 -21.09 -25.15
CA LEU A 824 7.30 -21.90 -23.94
C LEU A 824 6.09 -22.84 -23.74
N ARG A 825 4.87 -22.36 -24.02
CA ARG A 825 3.66 -23.19 -23.96
C ARG A 825 3.73 -24.35 -24.96
N ARG A 826 4.14 -24.09 -26.20
CA ARG A 826 4.27 -25.12 -27.26
C ARG A 826 5.29 -26.21 -26.90
N ARG A 827 6.34 -25.85 -26.14
CA ARG A 827 7.35 -26.81 -25.64
C ARG A 827 6.92 -27.58 -24.38
N GLY A 828 5.72 -27.33 -23.85
CA GLY A 828 5.27 -27.92 -22.59
C GLY A 828 5.92 -27.30 -21.35
N GLU A 829 6.70 -26.22 -21.49
CA GLU A 829 7.44 -25.62 -20.38
C GLU A 829 6.55 -24.82 -19.42
N LEU A 830 5.37 -24.40 -19.87
CA LEU A 830 4.37 -23.72 -19.02
C LEU A 830 3.31 -24.66 -18.46
N GLU A 831 3.36 -25.96 -18.78
CA GLU A 831 2.40 -26.94 -18.26
C GLU A 831 2.55 -27.09 -16.74
N ASP A 832 1.41 -27.10 -16.05
CA ASP A 832 1.31 -27.20 -14.58
C ASP A 832 2.17 -26.16 -13.85
N SER A 833 2.19 -24.94 -14.38
CA SER A 833 2.96 -23.83 -13.82
C SER A 833 2.11 -22.57 -13.57
N ILE A 834 2.54 -21.82 -12.55
CA ILE A 834 2.03 -20.49 -12.22
C ILE A 834 2.96 -19.48 -12.89
N LEU A 835 2.41 -18.49 -13.59
CA LEU A 835 3.19 -17.46 -14.27
C LEU A 835 2.89 -16.08 -13.68
N ILE A 836 3.92 -15.39 -13.19
CA ILE A 836 3.80 -14.10 -12.51
C ILE A 836 4.54 -13.03 -13.33
N PRO A 837 3.86 -11.95 -13.78
CA PRO A 837 4.51 -10.79 -14.37
C PRO A 837 5.08 -9.89 -13.28
N VAL A 838 6.40 -9.73 -13.27
CA VAL A 838 7.14 -9.03 -12.21
C VAL A 838 6.78 -7.53 -12.17
N ASP A 839 6.58 -6.92 -13.33
CA ASP A 839 6.27 -5.50 -13.44
C ASP A 839 4.87 -5.14 -12.92
N ALA A 840 3.98 -6.12 -12.78
CA ALA A 840 2.70 -5.94 -12.12
C ALA A 840 2.86 -5.82 -10.60
N HIS A 841 3.93 -6.38 -10.02
CA HIS A 841 4.12 -6.60 -8.59
C HIS A 841 5.36 -5.88 -8.06
N LYS A 842 5.53 -4.60 -8.40
CA LYS A 842 6.73 -3.82 -8.02
C LYS A 842 6.88 -3.71 -6.50
N GLU A 843 5.77 -3.71 -5.77
CA GLU A 843 5.67 -3.71 -4.32
C GLU A 843 6.25 -4.97 -3.66
N LEU A 844 6.31 -6.11 -4.37
CA LEU A 844 6.93 -7.31 -3.83
C LEU A 844 8.39 -7.07 -3.48
N PHE A 845 9.11 -6.26 -4.27
CA PHE A 845 10.56 -6.02 -4.08
C PHE A 845 10.87 -4.95 -3.02
N GLY A 846 9.85 -4.51 -2.27
CA GLY A 846 9.96 -3.66 -1.08
C GLY A 846 10.32 -2.18 -1.36
N PRO A 847 10.35 -1.34 -0.31
CA PRO A 847 10.63 0.10 -0.44
C PRO A 847 12.04 0.40 -0.96
N ALA A 848 13.01 -0.48 -0.71
CA ALA A 848 14.38 -0.34 -1.18
C ALA A 848 14.50 -0.39 -2.71
N ALA A 849 13.65 -1.19 -3.39
CA ALA A 849 13.56 -1.20 -4.85
C ALA A 849 12.90 0.09 -5.38
N ARG A 850 11.88 0.64 -4.68
CA ARG A 850 11.26 1.93 -5.02
C ARG A 850 12.24 3.10 -4.91
N LYS A 851 13.09 3.15 -3.87
CA LYS A 851 14.11 4.19 -3.72
C LYS A 851 15.23 4.08 -4.76
N ARG A 852 15.62 2.85 -5.14
CA ARG A 852 16.62 2.65 -6.21
C ARG A 852 16.11 3.10 -7.58
N GLN A 853 14.79 3.02 -7.85
CA GLN A 853 14.17 3.57 -9.06
C GLN A 853 14.38 5.08 -9.22
N ALA A 854 14.42 5.84 -8.12
CA ALA A 854 14.73 7.28 -8.16
C ALA A 854 16.19 7.58 -8.55
N SER A 855 17.07 6.56 -8.51
CA SER A 855 18.51 6.64 -8.83
C SER A 855 18.92 5.84 -10.08
N GLY A 856 17.97 5.26 -10.83
CA GLY A 856 18.20 4.47 -12.05
C GLY A 856 17.21 3.30 -12.22
N PRO A 857 17.13 2.67 -13.40
CA PRO A 857 16.20 1.56 -13.63
C PRO A 857 16.55 0.36 -12.73
N ALA A 858 15.59 -0.08 -11.91
CA ALA A 858 15.75 -1.29 -11.12
C ALA A 858 15.92 -2.50 -12.05
N LEU A 859 17.04 -3.21 -11.93
CA LEU A 859 17.32 -4.45 -12.66
C LEU A 859 16.34 -5.55 -12.19
N ARG A 860 15.22 -5.71 -12.90
CA ARG A 860 14.20 -6.74 -12.67
C ARG A 860 14.00 -7.56 -13.93
N CYS A 861 13.65 -8.82 -13.78
CA CYS A 861 13.24 -9.66 -14.90
C CYS A 861 11.74 -9.45 -15.25
N ASP A 862 11.30 -9.88 -16.43
CA ASP A 862 9.91 -9.74 -16.87
C ASP A 862 8.94 -10.71 -16.18
N LEU A 863 9.27 -12.01 -16.13
CA LEU A 863 8.37 -13.06 -15.62
C LEU A 863 9.06 -13.98 -14.60
N ILE A 864 8.26 -14.52 -13.68
CA ILE A 864 8.63 -15.63 -12.81
C ILE A 864 7.67 -16.79 -13.08
N ARG A 865 8.21 -17.94 -13.50
CA ARG A 865 7.48 -19.20 -13.58
C ARG A 865 7.69 -20.01 -12.31
N ILE A 866 6.61 -20.36 -11.63
CA ILE A 866 6.61 -21.18 -10.43
C ILE A 866 6.03 -22.56 -10.74
N ARG A 867 6.75 -23.62 -10.36
CA ARG A 867 6.25 -24.99 -10.33
C ARG A 867 6.30 -25.51 -8.90
N LEU A 868 5.18 -26.07 -8.44
CA LEU A 868 5.08 -26.68 -7.12
C LEU A 868 5.37 -28.18 -7.25
N GLN A 869 6.23 -28.66 -6.38
CA GLN A 869 6.52 -30.07 -6.16
C GLN A 869 6.32 -30.39 -4.67
N PRO A 870 6.17 -31.67 -4.29
CA PRO A 870 6.07 -32.03 -2.88
C PRO A 870 7.23 -31.43 -2.07
N ARG A 871 6.90 -30.49 -1.18
CA ARG A 871 7.84 -29.77 -0.29
C ARG A 871 8.90 -28.91 -1.00
N ARG A 872 8.73 -28.59 -2.28
CA ARG A 872 9.68 -27.75 -3.04
C ARG A 872 8.94 -26.80 -3.97
N LEU A 873 9.42 -25.56 -4.01
CA LEU A 873 8.99 -24.55 -4.97
C LEU A 873 10.14 -24.30 -5.94
N HIS A 874 9.88 -24.50 -7.23
CA HIS A 874 10.84 -24.21 -8.29
C HIS A 874 10.46 -22.89 -8.96
N ALA A 875 11.27 -21.86 -8.74
CA ALA A 875 11.15 -20.57 -9.42
C ALA A 875 12.12 -20.49 -10.61
N THR A 876 11.61 -20.13 -11.79
CA THR A 876 12.40 -19.83 -12.98
C THR A 876 12.18 -18.38 -13.36
N PHE A 877 13.24 -17.57 -13.37
CA PHE A 877 13.22 -16.17 -13.76
C PHE A 877 13.44 -16.05 -15.26
N ILE A 878 12.64 -15.23 -15.94
CA ILE A 878 12.62 -15.11 -17.40
C ILE A 878 12.69 -13.63 -17.75
N GLU A 879 13.66 -13.27 -18.59
CA GLU A 879 13.83 -11.93 -19.16
C GLU A 879 13.79 -12.02 -20.69
N VAL A 880 13.06 -11.11 -21.33
CA VAL A 880 12.84 -11.07 -22.76
C VAL A 880 13.39 -9.76 -23.33
N LYS A 881 14.28 -9.86 -24.32
CA LYS A 881 14.77 -8.71 -25.08
C LYS A 881 14.50 -8.90 -26.57
N SER A 882 13.80 -7.95 -27.18
CA SER A 882 13.58 -7.91 -28.63
C SER A 882 14.59 -6.99 -29.32
N ARG A 883 15.12 -7.45 -30.46
CA ARG A 883 16.09 -6.72 -31.29
C ARG A 883 15.86 -7.01 -32.77
N ALA A 884 15.91 -5.98 -33.60
CA ALA A 884 15.81 -6.09 -35.05
C ALA A 884 17.13 -6.52 -35.74
N SER A 885 18.27 -6.46 -35.06
CA SER A 885 19.57 -6.88 -35.62
C SER A 885 20.46 -7.60 -34.60
N ALA A 886 21.25 -8.56 -35.09
CA ALA A 886 22.04 -9.48 -34.26
C ALA A 886 23.36 -8.90 -33.70
N ARG A 887 23.70 -7.63 -33.97
CA ARG A 887 25.07 -7.09 -33.79
C ARG A 887 25.49 -6.69 -32.36
N ARG A 888 24.74 -7.01 -31.30
CA ARG A 888 25.09 -6.66 -29.89
C ARG A 888 24.63 -7.71 -28.87
N TYR A 889 24.91 -8.99 -29.11
CA TYR A 889 24.40 -10.09 -28.27
C TYR A 889 25.04 -10.15 -26.88
N GLU A 890 26.34 -9.90 -26.76
CA GLU A 890 27.08 -10.09 -25.50
C GLU A 890 26.70 -9.10 -24.39
N GLU A 891 26.54 -7.81 -24.72
CA GLU A 891 26.14 -6.80 -23.74
C GLU A 891 24.71 -7.03 -23.25
N ALA A 892 23.79 -7.40 -24.16
CA ALA A 892 22.43 -7.74 -23.81
C ALA A 892 22.35 -9.00 -22.94
N GLN A 893 23.19 -10.01 -23.20
CA GLN A 893 23.29 -11.20 -22.36
C GLN A 893 23.77 -10.87 -20.94
N ARG A 894 24.79 -10.01 -20.79
CA ARG A 894 25.25 -9.56 -19.48
C ARG A 894 24.14 -8.82 -18.72
N GLN A 895 23.46 -7.89 -19.39
CA GLN A 895 22.32 -7.18 -18.79
C GLN A 895 21.20 -8.13 -18.34
N ILE A 896 20.86 -9.13 -19.15
CA ILE A 896 19.89 -10.16 -18.80
C ILE A 896 20.35 -10.93 -17.56
N CYS A 897 21.61 -11.39 -17.52
CA CYS A 897 22.16 -12.08 -16.35
C CYS A 897 22.08 -11.22 -15.08
N ASP A 898 22.49 -9.95 -15.16
CA ASP A 898 22.45 -9.02 -14.04
C ASP A 898 21.00 -8.80 -13.53
N GLN A 899 20.02 -8.68 -14.43
CA GLN A 899 18.59 -8.57 -14.07
C GLN A 899 18.05 -9.84 -13.43
N LEU A 900 18.39 -11.01 -13.98
CA LEU A 900 17.94 -12.29 -13.45
C LEU A 900 18.50 -12.53 -12.05
N GLU A 901 19.81 -12.34 -11.86
CA GLU A 901 20.45 -12.51 -10.56
C GLU A 901 19.96 -11.49 -9.53
N ALA A 902 19.74 -10.22 -9.92
CA ALA A 902 19.20 -9.22 -9.02
C ALA A 902 17.79 -9.57 -8.55
N THR A 903 16.93 -10.04 -9.46
CA THR A 903 15.56 -10.44 -9.13
C THR A 903 15.54 -11.67 -8.23
N GLU A 904 16.36 -12.67 -8.58
CA GLU A 904 16.50 -13.92 -7.84
C GLU A 904 16.97 -13.68 -6.41
N ARG A 905 18.01 -12.85 -6.22
CA ARG A 905 18.51 -12.47 -4.89
C ARG A 905 17.43 -11.82 -4.05
N VAL A 906 16.71 -10.83 -4.58
CA VAL A 906 15.64 -10.15 -3.82
C VAL A 906 14.48 -11.10 -3.50
N PHE A 907 14.08 -11.95 -4.45
CA PHE A 907 13.02 -12.93 -4.23
C PHE A 907 13.41 -13.94 -3.13
N ARG A 908 14.67 -14.41 -3.15
CA ARG A 908 15.20 -15.31 -2.12
C ARG A 908 15.26 -14.64 -0.76
N ASP A 909 15.82 -13.43 -0.68
CA ASP A 909 16.01 -12.68 0.57
C ASP A 909 14.68 -12.31 1.24
N LEU A 910 13.61 -12.10 0.47
CA LEU A 910 12.31 -11.74 1.02
C LEU A 910 11.49 -12.94 1.51
N PHE A 911 11.52 -14.06 0.77
CA PHE A 911 10.58 -15.16 0.99
C PHE A 911 11.22 -16.44 1.56
N PHE A 912 12.54 -16.61 1.42
CA PHE A 912 13.23 -17.88 1.71
C PHE A 912 14.52 -17.73 2.54
N SER A 913 14.78 -16.55 3.11
CA SER A 913 15.97 -16.27 3.94
C SER A 913 16.06 -17.10 5.24
N GLY A 914 15.01 -17.84 5.62
CA GLY A 914 14.95 -18.67 6.83
C GLY A 914 15.34 -20.16 6.65
N SER A 915 15.88 -20.56 5.51
CA SER A 915 16.38 -21.94 5.34
C SER A 915 17.76 -22.08 5.99
N ARG A 916 17.91 -23.02 6.94
CA ARG A 916 19.12 -23.38 7.74
C ARG A 916 20.44 -23.60 6.98
N THR A 917 20.45 -23.37 5.67
CA THR A 917 21.52 -23.67 4.72
C THR A 917 22.43 -22.46 4.41
N HIS A 918 22.11 -21.23 4.85
CA HIS A 918 22.95 -20.06 4.62
C HIS A 918 23.25 -19.28 5.91
N GLN A 919 24.47 -18.75 6.02
CA GLN A 919 24.99 -17.92 7.13
C GLN A 919 24.35 -16.50 7.16
N GLN A 920 23.13 -16.34 6.65
CA GLN A 920 22.48 -15.03 6.47
C GLN A 920 21.51 -14.79 7.64
N GLU A 921 21.50 -13.57 8.18
CA GLU A 921 20.59 -13.15 9.26
C GLU A 921 19.12 -13.37 8.83
N GLU A 922 18.33 -14.09 9.64
CA GLU A 922 16.93 -14.40 9.31
C GLU A 922 16.06 -13.14 9.32
N ARG A 923 15.18 -13.01 8.33
CA ARG A 923 14.23 -11.91 8.22
C ARG A 923 13.11 -12.05 9.27
N ILE A 924 12.81 -10.97 9.98
CA ILE A 924 11.93 -10.98 11.17
C ILE A 924 10.45 -11.12 10.76
N ASP A 925 10.03 -10.39 9.74
CA ASP A 925 8.65 -10.43 9.20
C ASP A 925 8.47 -11.49 8.09
N HIS A 926 9.29 -12.55 8.05
CA HIS A 926 9.26 -13.56 6.97
C HIS A 926 7.87 -14.20 6.81
N ALA A 927 7.14 -14.48 7.90
CA ALA A 927 5.80 -15.05 7.82
C ALA A 927 4.80 -14.10 7.13
N LEU A 928 4.91 -12.80 7.39
CA LEU A 928 4.09 -11.77 6.73
C LEU A 928 4.42 -11.68 5.23
N GLN A 929 5.71 -11.75 4.89
CA GLN A 929 6.17 -11.79 3.49
C GLN A 929 5.67 -13.03 2.75
N ARG A 930 5.69 -14.21 3.40
CA ARG A 930 5.12 -15.44 2.83
C ARG A 930 3.62 -15.34 2.61
N SER A 931 2.85 -14.81 3.57
CA SER A 931 1.41 -14.60 3.38
C SER A 931 1.13 -13.63 2.22
N ARG A 932 1.97 -12.61 2.02
CA ARG A 932 1.89 -11.71 0.84
C ARG A 932 2.17 -12.45 -0.47
N LEU A 933 3.23 -13.25 -0.54
CA LEU A 933 3.54 -14.07 -1.72
C LEU A 933 2.40 -15.06 -2.02
N LEU A 934 1.82 -15.66 -0.99
CA LEU A 934 0.76 -16.63 -1.13
C LEU A 934 -0.51 -16.03 -1.75
N THR A 935 -0.89 -14.81 -1.38
CA THR A 935 -2.01 -14.08 -2.02
C THR A 935 -1.81 -13.99 -3.54
N ILE A 936 -0.59 -13.64 -3.96
CA ILE A 936 -0.22 -13.53 -5.37
C ILE A 936 -0.21 -14.90 -6.06
N LEU A 937 0.38 -15.91 -5.41
CA LEU A 937 0.41 -17.27 -5.95
C LEU A 937 -0.99 -17.87 -6.11
N ARG A 938 -1.90 -17.68 -5.14
CA ARG A 938 -3.30 -18.14 -5.24
C ARG A 938 -4.00 -17.50 -6.44
N PHE A 939 -3.82 -16.19 -6.65
CA PHE A 939 -4.38 -15.50 -7.79
C PHE A 939 -3.86 -16.04 -9.14
N TYR A 940 -2.54 -16.15 -9.30
CA TYR A 940 -1.96 -16.62 -10.56
C TYR A 940 -2.16 -18.12 -10.77
N LEU A 941 -2.33 -18.92 -9.71
CA LEU A 941 -2.75 -20.31 -9.82
C LEU A 941 -4.15 -20.41 -10.44
N ALA A 942 -5.11 -19.65 -9.92
CA ALA A 942 -6.45 -19.56 -10.49
C ALA A 942 -6.41 -19.06 -11.95
N ARG A 943 -5.58 -18.06 -12.25
CA ARG A 943 -5.38 -17.58 -13.64
C ARG A 943 -4.79 -18.66 -14.55
N SER A 944 -3.75 -19.38 -14.10
CA SER A 944 -3.17 -20.50 -14.85
C SER A 944 -4.20 -21.58 -15.18
N TYR A 945 -5.15 -21.83 -14.28
CA TYR A 945 -6.27 -22.72 -14.56
C TYR A 945 -7.23 -22.13 -15.59
N ARG A 946 -7.69 -20.88 -15.42
CA ARG A 946 -8.58 -20.16 -16.35
C ARG A 946 -8.03 -20.07 -17.78
N TYR A 947 -6.71 -19.94 -17.96
CA TYR A 947 -6.06 -19.88 -19.28
C TYR A 947 -5.50 -21.21 -19.80
N GLY A 948 -5.70 -22.30 -19.04
CA GLY A 948 -5.35 -23.66 -19.47
C GLY A 948 -3.85 -23.96 -19.50
N LEU A 949 -3.07 -23.33 -18.61
CA LEU A 949 -1.73 -23.77 -18.25
C LEU A 949 -1.79 -24.98 -17.30
N ILE A 950 -2.82 -25.02 -16.44
CA ILE A 950 -3.23 -26.19 -15.65
C ILE A 950 -4.55 -26.68 -16.22
N ARG A 951 -4.58 -27.87 -16.80
CA ARG A 951 -5.77 -28.37 -17.51
C ARG A 951 -6.68 -29.22 -16.62
N ASP A 952 -6.07 -30.05 -15.80
CA ASP A 952 -6.73 -31.00 -14.92
C ASP A 952 -7.24 -30.31 -13.64
N ALA A 953 -8.52 -30.54 -13.32
CA ALA A 953 -9.17 -30.00 -12.13
C ALA A 953 -8.64 -30.65 -10.84
N GLU A 954 -8.37 -31.97 -10.86
CA GLU A 954 -7.78 -32.65 -9.69
C GLU A 954 -6.38 -32.09 -9.40
N LYS A 955 -5.60 -31.86 -10.47
CA LYS A 955 -4.29 -31.22 -10.34
C LYS A 955 -4.37 -29.80 -9.79
N TYR A 956 -5.36 -29.02 -10.22
CA TYR A 956 -5.59 -27.67 -9.71
C TYR A 956 -5.90 -27.68 -8.20
N GLU A 957 -6.77 -28.57 -7.75
CA GLU A 957 -7.08 -28.75 -6.31
C GLU A 957 -5.87 -29.26 -5.50
N GLN A 958 -5.08 -30.16 -6.08
CA GLN A 958 -3.80 -30.58 -5.49
C GLN A 958 -2.86 -29.38 -5.30
N LEU A 959 -2.72 -28.52 -6.33
CA LEU A 959 -1.83 -27.36 -6.27
C LEU A 959 -2.34 -26.29 -5.28
N LYS A 960 -3.66 -26.13 -5.12
CA LYS A 960 -4.24 -25.30 -4.03
C LYS A 960 -3.80 -25.80 -2.65
N THR A 961 -3.90 -27.11 -2.45
CA THR A 961 -3.46 -27.76 -1.21
C THR A 961 -1.95 -27.60 -0.97
N ASP A 962 -1.14 -27.77 -2.02
CA ASP A 962 0.32 -27.61 -1.92
C ASP A 962 0.73 -26.16 -1.67
N LEU A 963 0.04 -25.17 -2.23
CA LEU A 963 0.23 -23.75 -1.92
C LEU A 963 -0.03 -23.46 -0.45
N HIS A 964 -1.09 -24.04 0.13
CA HIS A 964 -1.39 -23.84 1.53
C HIS A 964 -0.30 -24.39 2.46
N ARG A 965 0.42 -25.45 2.06
CA ARG A 965 1.58 -25.96 2.82
C ARG A 965 2.82 -25.06 2.78
N LEU A 966 2.84 -24.03 1.94
CA LEU A 966 3.92 -23.02 1.92
C LEU A 966 3.75 -21.97 3.03
N GLU A 967 2.52 -21.82 3.51
CA GLU A 967 2.17 -21.06 4.70
C GLU A 967 2.59 -21.82 5.95
#